data_AF-A0A9Q5R011-F1
#
_entry.id   AF-A0A9Q5R011-F1
#
_cell.length_a   1.000
_cell.length_b   1.000
_cell.length_c   1.000
_cell.angle_alpha   90.00
_cell.angle_beta   90.00
_cell.angle_gamma   90.00
#
_symmetry.space_group_name_H-M   'P 1'
#
loop_
_entity.id
_entity.type
_entity.pdbx_description
1 polymer ?
#
loop_
_entity_poly.entity_id
_entity_poly.type
_entity_poly.pdbx_seq_one_letter_code
_entity_poly.pdbx_strand_id
1 'polypeptide(L)'
;MNQEHSNKLNRARVLAIEELQGSAVRTDFWTVFEIAFGRSYDRVQGEELRSQWQLGEVLLPPLEIVSQQTLGTALGAYSISTGKIYLSEQFIVNATPKDLVRVILEEYGHHVDAQVNTLDSPGDEGAIFAALVQGKVPEGAALSQLKTENDSNWISVDGERLLLEQSNVITRTPIAPASPGRTRYEYRNSNAFAALKSNGSVVTWGSSGNGGDSISVASQLSSGVTQIFSTYYGAFAALKSDGSVVTWGDSLYGGNSSSVASQLTSGVIYIFSTEYAFAALKSNGSVVTWGYSPWGGNSNGVASQLNSGVTRIFSTNPAFAALKSDGSVVTWGSSGNGGDSSSVASQLTSGVTQIFSTGSAFAALKSDGSVVTWGDSRYGGNSSDVSNQLSSGVTQIFSTGFAFAALKSNGSVVTWGDSSRGGDSNSVASQLTSGVIQIFSTNRAFAALKSNGSVVTWGDSSRGGDSSSVASQLTNGVTQIFSTGSAFAALKSNGSVVTWGYSPWGGNSNGVASQVTSGVTQIFSTNYAFAALKSNGSVVTWGDSSYGGNSSSVASQLTSGVTQIFSNEVAFAALKSDGSVVTWGDSRYGGNSSSVASQLTSGVVSFADPFNDDRLVPLTETSVSIADVKQNPSVFMDKIRDYDGNNLGGSSSWKLIGDADVQGDGDLE
;
A
#
# COMPACT_ATOMS: atom_id res chain seq x y z
N MET A 1 12.60 0.75 33.33
CA MET A 1 12.86 -0.56 32.66
C MET A 1 13.28 -1.67 33.65
N ASN A 2 12.74 -2.89 33.51
CA ASN A 2 13.05 -4.05 34.35
C ASN A 2 14.26 -4.87 33.80
N GLN A 3 14.75 -5.85 34.57
CA GLN A 3 15.93 -6.65 34.21
C GLN A 3 15.74 -7.46 32.91
N GLU A 4 14.53 -7.95 32.66
CA GLU A 4 14.19 -8.74 31.47
C GLU A 4 14.31 -7.91 30.19
N HIS A 5 13.76 -6.71 30.18
CA HIS A 5 13.84 -5.79 29.04
C HIS A 5 15.27 -5.30 28.79
N SER A 6 16.04 -5.08 29.85
CA SER A 6 17.47 -4.73 29.72
C SER A 6 18.28 -5.87 29.09
N ASN A 7 18.04 -7.11 29.50
CA ASN A 7 18.70 -8.29 28.91
C ASN A 7 18.30 -8.47 27.43
N LYS A 8 17.02 -8.25 27.10
CA LYS A 8 16.49 -8.32 25.73
C LYS A 8 17.16 -7.27 24.82
N LEU A 9 17.26 -6.03 25.29
CA LEU A 9 17.92 -4.95 24.55
C LEU A 9 19.42 -5.22 24.37
N ASN A 10 20.11 -5.69 25.42
CA ASN A 10 21.53 -6.05 25.31
C ASN A 10 21.76 -7.19 24.30
N ARG A 11 20.88 -8.19 24.26
CA ARG A 11 20.97 -9.27 23.26
C ARG A 11 20.73 -8.74 21.84
N ALA A 12 19.76 -7.85 21.66
CA ALA A 12 19.50 -7.23 20.36
C ALA A 12 20.70 -6.40 19.86
N ARG A 13 21.38 -5.66 20.75
CA ARG A 13 22.61 -4.92 20.40
C ARG A 13 23.72 -5.84 19.90
N VAL A 14 23.93 -6.97 20.57
CA VAL A 14 24.94 -7.96 20.15
C VAL A 14 24.58 -8.55 18.79
N LEU A 15 23.32 -8.91 18.56
CA LEU A 15 22.86 -9.44 17.28
C LEU A 15 22.98 -8.42 16.14
N ALA A 16 22.67 -7.14 16.38
CA ALA A 16 22.87 -6.10 15.38
C ALA A 16 24.35 -5.96 14.97
N ILE A 17 25.28 -6.10 15.93
CA ILE A 17 26.73 -6.11 15.66
C ILE A 17 27.13 -7.34 14.83
N GLU A 18 26.60 -8.53 15.16
CA GLU A 18 26.85 -9.77 14.40
C GLU A 18 26.35 -9.65 12.94
N GLU A 19 25.18 -9.04 12.72
CA GLU A 19 24.63 -8.80 11.38
C GLU A 19 25.49 -7.80 10.58
N LEU A 20 25.99 -6.74 11.22
CA LEU A 20 26.93 -5.79 10.60
C LEU A 20 28.25 -6.46 10.21
N GLN A 21 28.83 -7.28 11.10
CA GLN A 21 30.02 -8.09 10.81
C GLN A 21 29.80 -9.00 9.60
N GLY A 22 28.68 -9.73 9.58
CA GLY A 22 28.30 -10.61 8.47
C GLY A 22 28.12 -9.85 7.15
N SER A 23 27.54 -8.64 7.20
CA SER A 23 27.37 -7.81 6.01
C SER A 23 28.70 -7.32 5.42
N ALA A 24 29.68 -7.00 6.27
CA ALA A 24 30.94 -6.37 5.88
C ALA A 24 31.88 -7.29 5.06
N VAL A 25 31.71 -8.61 5.18
CA VAL A 25 32.47 -9.63 4.45
C VAL A 25 31.81 -10.05 3.13
N ARG A 26 30.60 -9.57 2.83
CA ARG A 26 29.92 -9.89 1.57
C ARG A 26 30.66 -9.31 0.37
N THR A 27 30.65 -10.03 -0.74
CA THR A 27 31.26 -9.61 -2.01
C THR A 27 30.50 -8.46 -2.68
N ASP A 28 29.20 -8.32 -2.38
CA ASP A 28 28.30 -7.28 -2.89
C ASP A 28 28.15 -6.08 -1.94
N PHE A 29 29.00 -5.99 -0.90
CA PHE A 29 28.92 -4.94 0.13
C PHE A 29 28.75 -3.54 -0.45
N TRP A 30 29.53 -3.19 -1.46
CA TRP A 30 29.49 -1.86 -2.07
C TRP A 30 28.25 -1.60 -2.91
N THR A 31 27.67 -2.66 -3.50
CA THR A 31 26.38 -2.57 -4.17
C THR A 31 25.27 -2.31 -3.17
N VAL A 32 25.29 -3.03 -2.04
CA VAL A 32 24.37 -2.80 -0.91
C VAL A 32 24.50 -1.36 -0.38
N PHE A 33 25.73 -0.90 -0.17
CA PHE A 33 26.02 0.44 0.34
C PHE A 33 25.53 1.54 -0.62
N GLU A 34 25.70 1.35 -1.93
CA GLU A 34 25.19 2.27 -2.95
C GLU A 34 23.65 2.29 -3.05
N ILE A 35 22.99 1.16 -2.76
CA ILE A 35 21.53 1.08 -2.78
C ILE A 35 20.94 1.93 -1.65
N ALA A 36 21.55 1.87 -0.45
CA ALA A 36 21.13 2.63 0.73
C ALA A 36 21.51 4.12 0.64
N PHE A 37 22.78 4.43 0.43
CA PHE A 37 23.33 5.79 0.65
C PHE A 37 23.67 6.55 -0.65
N GLY A 38 23.23 6.03 -1.79
CA GLY A 38 23.52 6.60 -3.11
C GLY A 38 24.96 6.37 -3.58
N ARG A 39 25.39 7.07 -4.63
CA ARG A 39 26.71 6.87 -5.27
C ARG A 39 27.74 7.96 -4.95
N SER A 40 27.35 8.96 -4.18
CA SER A 40 28.15 10.17 -3.94
C SER A 40 28.73 10.25 -2.53
N TYR A 41 28.64 9.17 -1.74
CA TYR A 41 29.17 9.11 -0.37
C TYR A 41 30.71 9.07 -0.35
N ASP A 42 31.29 9.47 0.79
CA ASP A 42 32.72 9.37 1.06
C ASP A 42 33.12 7.90 1.20
N ARG A 43 33.73 7.38 0.13
CA ARG A 43 34.18 5.98 0.05
C ARG A 43 35.31 5.66 1.03
N VAL A 44 36.11 6.64 1.44
CA VAL A 44 37.20 6.44 2.41
C VAL A 44 36.59 6.21 3.79
N GLN A 45 35.62 7.05 4.18
CA GLN A 45 34.89 6.89 5.44
C GLN A 45 34.07 5.58 5.45
N GLY A 46 33.48 5.20 4.31
CA GLY A 46 32.80 3.90 4.17
C GLY A 46 33.72 2.69 4.36
N GLU A 47 34.96 2.73 3.86
CA GLU A 47 35.91 1.61 4.01
C GLU A 47 36.43 1.51 5.45
N GLU A 48 36.56 2.65 6.15
CA GLU A 48 36.87 2.69 7.58
C GLU A 48 35.78 2.02 8.41
N LEU A 49 34.50 2.39 8.19
CA LEU A 49 33.36 1.74 8.84
C LEU A 49 33.30 0.24 8.55
N ARG A 50 33.50 -0.14 7.28
CA ARG A 50 33.54 -1.56 6.89
C ARG A 50 34.66 -2.32 7.58
N SER A 51 35.85 -1.73 7.71
CA SER A 51 37.00 -2.34 8.39
C SER A 51 36.70 -2.56 9.87
N GLN A 52 36.09 -1.57 10.53
CA GLN A 52 35.64 -1.70 11.92
C GLN A 52 34.60 -2.82 12.08
N TRP A 53 33.65 -2.92 11.14
CA TRP A 53 32.67 -4.01 11.14
C TRP A 53 33.32 -5.38 10.95
N GLN A 54 34.31 -5.51 10.07
CA GLN A 54 35.05 -6.77 9.87
C GLN A 54 35.87 -7.20 11.10
N LEU A 55 36.43 -6.24 11.83
CA LEU A 55 37.17 -6.49 13.07
C LEU A 55 36.25 -6.72 14.29
N GLY A 56 34.94 -6.51 14.10
CA GLY A 56 33.96 -6.58 15.18
C GLY A 56 34.02 -5.42 16.16
N GLU A 57 34.71 -4.34 15.80
CA GLU A 57 34.87 -3.11 16.56
C GLU A 57 33.72 -2.12 16.26
N VAL A 58 32.50 -2.64 16.13
CA VAL A 58 31.31 -1.83 15.82
C VAL A 58 30.96 -0.96 17.03
N LEU A 59 31.13 0.36 16.90
CA LEU A 59 30.69 1.33 17.89
C LEU A 59 29.26 1.81 17.56
N LEU A 60 28.26 1.22 18.20
CA LEU A 60 26.88 1.74 18.13
C LEU A 60 26.79 3.09 18.86
N PRO A 61 26.03 4.07 18.33
CA PRO A 61 25.69 5.30 19.03
C PRO A 61 25.10 5.02 20.43
N PRO A 62 25.25 5.94 21.40
CA PRO A 62 24.58 5.80 22.69
C PRO A 62 23.07 5.65 22.50
N LEU A 63 22.50 4.61 23.11
CA LEU A 63 21.05 4.38 23.11
C LEU A 63 20.40 5.07 24.32
N GLU A 64 19.38 5.87 24.08
CA GLU A 64 18.58 6.55 25.09
C GLU A 64 17.14 6.06 25.02
N ILE A 65 16.56 5.72 26.17
CA ILE A 65 15.19 5.18 26.22
C ILE A 65 14.27 6.31 26.66
N VAL A 66 13.28 6.60 25.81
CA VAL A 66 12.34 7.68 26.02
C VAL A 66 10.91 7.17 25.97
N SER A 67 9.97 7.96 26.47
CA SER A 67 8.55 7.58 26.44
C SER A 67 8.03 7.56 24.99
N GLN A 68 7.04 6.72 24.70
CA GLN A 68 6.35 6.74 23.40
C GLN A 68 5.73 8.11 23.10
N GLN A 69 5.31 8.85 24.14
CA GLN A 69 4.78 10.21 23.97
C GLN A 69 5.85 11.19 23.42
N THR A 70 7.12 10.97 23.77
CA THR A 70 8.26 11.76 23.29
C THR A 70 8.59 11.46 21.82
N LEU A 71 8.50 10.19 21.41
CA LEU A 71 8.76 9.75 20.03
C LEU A 71 7.52 9.83 19.12
N GLY A 72 6.34 10.14 19.67
CA GLY A 72 5.09 10.15 18.93
C GLY A 72 4.72 8.74 18.47
N THR A 73 4.75 8.48 17.17
CA THR A 73 4.48 7.18 16.56
C THR A 73 5.74 6.35 16.30
N ALA A 74 6.92 6.93 16.46
CA ALA A 74 8.18 6.28 16.11
C ALA A 74 8.56 5.20 17.13
N LEU A 75 9.20 4.14 16.66
CA LEU A 75 9.70 3.02 17.47
C LEU A 75 11.14 3.26 17.91
N GLY A 76 11.92 3.90 17.03
CA GLY A 76 13.26 4.41 17.25
C GLY A 76 13.44 5.76 16.54
N ALA A 77 14.57 6.43 16.81
CA ALA A 77 15.01 7.56 16.03
C ALA A 77 16.52 7.82 16.20
N TYR A 78 17.18 8.34 15.17
CA TYR A 78 18.55 8.83 15.24
C TYR A 78 18.57 10.36 15.19
N SER A 79 19.39 10.96 16.07
CA SER A 79 19.59 12.40 16.12
C SER A 79 21.01 12.74 15.71
N ILE A 80 21.16 13.45 14.59
CA ILE A 80 22.45 13.97 14.12
C ILE A 80 23.03 14.97 15.13
N SER A 81 22.19 15.80 15.77
CA SER A 81 22.65 16.86 16.67
C SER A 81 23.18 16.34 18.00
N THR A 82 22.67 15.20 18.48
CA THR A 82 23.11 14.58 19.74
C THR A 82 24.00 13.35 19.53
N GLY A 83 24.04 12.80 18.32
CA GLY A 83 24.76 11.57 17.99
C GLY A 83 24.22 10.34 18.73
N LYS A 84 22.92 10.31 19.06
CA LYS A 84 22.27 9.24 19.84
C LYS A 84 21.16 8.56 19.08
N ILE A 85 20.91 7.30 19.43
CA ILE A 85 19.72 6.55 19.05
C ILE A 85 18.72 6.62 20.20
N TYR A 86 17.50 7.05 19.94
CA TYR A 86 16.40 7.04 20.89
C TYR A 86 15.51 5.83 20.62
N LEU A 87 15.12 5.09 21.64
CA LEU A 87 14.17 3.97 21.52
C LEU A 87 12.96 4.18 22.43
N SER A 88 11.78 3.79 21.94
CA SER A 88 10.57 3.84 22.74
C SER A 88 10.59 2.78 23.84
N GLU A 89 10.32 3.20 25.08
CA GLU A 89 10.16 2.25 26.20
C GLU A 89 9.02 1.25 25.93
N GLN A 90 7.90 1.70 25.33
CA GLN A 90 6.78 0.83 24.99
C GLN A 90 7.15 -0.17 23.89
N PHE A 91 7.94 0.27 22.90
CA PHE A 91 8.45 -0.63 21.87
C PHE A 91 9.33 -1.70 22.49
N ILE A 92 10.28 -1.34 23.36
CA ILE A 92 11.16 -2.31 24.01
C ILE A 92 10.36 -3.35 24.81
N VAL A 93 9.25 -2.97 25.44
CA VAL A 93 8.39 -3.93 26.15
C VAL A 93 7.79 -4.94 25.18
N ASN A 94 7.19 -4.47 24.09
CA ASN A 94 6.35 -5.28 23.19
C ASN A 94 7.13 -6.00 22.07
N ALA A 95 8.32 -5.51 21.72
CA ALA A 95 9.09 -5.99 20.58
C ALA A 95 9.73 -7.37 20.82
N THR A 96 9.81 -8.16 19.75
CA THR A 96 10.68 -9.34 19.73
C THR A 96 12.15 -8.93 19.62
N PRO A 97 13.12 -9.81 19.94
CA PRO A 97 14.53 -9.53 19.69
C PRO A 97 14.83 -9.17 18.22
N LYS A 98 14.10 -9.77 17.26
CA LYS A 98 14.25 -9.48 15.84
C LYS A 98 13.76 -8.08 15.46
N ASP A 99 12.66 -7.63 16.06
CA ASP A 99 12.14 -6.27 15.86
C ASP A 99 13.12 -5.22 16.42
N LEU A 100 13.69 -5.50 17.60
CA LEU A 100 14.71 -4.63 18.20
C LEU A 100 15.97 -4.56 17.33
N VAL A 101 16.46 -5.69 16.80
CA VAL A 101 17.60 -5.70 15.89
C VAL A 101 17.31 -4.88 14.63
N ARG A 102 16.12 -5.04 14.03
CA ARG A 102 15.73 -4.27 12.84
C ARG A 102 15.77 -2.77 13.13
N VAL A 103 15.09 -2.30 14.17
CA VAL A 103 15.04 -0.86 14.50
C VAL A 103 16.43 -0.35 14.88
N ILE A 104 17.24 -1.10 15.63
CA ILE A 104 18.62 -0.68 15.95
C ILE A 104 19.47 -0.53 14.69
N LEU A 105 19.35 -1.45 13.72
CA LEU A 105 20.07 -1.37 12.45
C LEU A 105 19.57 -0.22 11.57
N GLU A 106 18.27 0.07 11.62
CA GLU A 106 17.62 1.16 10.90
C GLU A 106 18.15 2.51 11.40
N GLU A 107 18.12 2.74 12.71
CA GLU A 107 18.68 3.95 13.32
C GLU A 107 20.20 4.04 13.17
N TYR A 108 20.89 2.90 13.15
CA TYR A 108 22.32 2.86 12.84
C TYR A 108 22.60 3.20 11.37
N GLY A 109 21.69 2.89 10.44
CA GLY A 109 21.79 3.27 9.04
C GLY A 109 21.80 4.79 8.85
N HIS A 110 20.92 5.51 9.54
CA HIS A 110 20.94 6.99 9.57
C HIS A 110 22.24 7.55 10.18
N HIS A 111 22.78 6.88 11.20
CA HIS A 111 24.10 7.24 11.76
C HIS A 111 25.25 7.03 10.77
N VAL A 112 25.19 5.97 9.96
CA VAL A 112 26.16 5.71 8.89
C VAL A 112 26.03 6.77 7.81
N ASP A 113 24.81 7.08 7.37
CA ASP A 113 24.56 8.12 6.35
C ASP A 113 25.15 9.47 6.77
N ALA A 114 24.88 9.90 8.01
CA ALA A 114 25.39 11.15 8.57
C ALA A 114 26.93 11.22 8.66
N GLN A 115 27.64 10.09 8.58
CA GLN A 115 29.10 10.05 8.54
C GLN A 115 29.66 10.04 7.12
N VAL A 116 29.00 9.33 6.21
CA VAL A 116 29.52 9.12 4.84
C VAL A 116 28.98 10.16 3.85
N ASN A 117 27.89 10.84 4.16
CA ASN A 117 27.28 11.84 3.33
C ASN A 117 27.24 13.21 4.02
N THR A 118 27.51 14.27 3.26
CA THR A 118 27.36 15.67 3.73
C THR A 118 25.94 16.20 3.60
N LEU A 119 25.13 15.55 2.77
CA LEU A 119 23.72 15.81 2.56
C LEU A 119 22.99 14.50 2.77
N ASP A 120 21.94 14.55 3.57
CA ASP A 120 21.06 13.41 3.86
C ASP A 120 20.63 12.66 2.58
N SER A 121 20.71 11.34 2.63
CA SER A 121 20.28 10.50 1.53
C SER A 121 18.76 10.58 1.34
N PRO A 122 18.23 10.75 0.11
CA PRO A 122 16.78 10.80 -0.09
C PRO A 122 16.10 9.46 0.22
N GLY A 123 15.08 9.49 1.07
CA GLY A 123 14.26 8.33 1.41
C GLY A 123 14.45 7.91 2.87
N ASP A 124 14.19 6.63 3.15
CA ASP A 124 14.44 5.95 4.42
C ASP A 124 15.66 5.03 4.23
N GLU A 125 16.83 5.64 4.12
CA GLU A 125 18.11 4.94 3.93
C GLU A 125 18.44 4.04 5.11
N GLY A 126 17.96 4.39 6.31
CA GLY A 126 18.02 3.55 7.50
C GLY A 126 17.34 2.21 7.30
N ALA A 127 16.08 2.20 6.86
CA ALA A 127 15.33 0.96 6.66
C ALA A 127 15.84 0.14 5.47
N ILE A 128 16.28 0.82 4.40
CA ILE A 128 16.95 0.18 3.27
C ILE A 128 18.22 -0.52 3.75
N PHE A 129 19.06 0.18 4.52
CA PHE A 129 20.28 -0.36 5.08
C PHE A 129 20.02 -1.55 6.00
N ALA A 130 19.07 -1.44 6.93
CA ALA A 130 18.70 -2.52 7.85
C ALA A 130 18.21 -3.78 7.11
N ALA A 131 17.40 -3.61 6.06
CA ALA A 131 16.94 -4.71 5.23
C ALA A 131 18.10 -5.42 4.52
N LEU A 132 19.00 -4.64 3.91
CA LEU A 132 20.13 -5.18 3.14
C LEU A 132 21.18 -5.87 4.01
N VAL A 133 21.47 -5.33 5.20
CA VAL A 133 22.34 -5.95 6.20
C VAL A 133 21.79 -7.31 6.61
N GLN A 134 20.48 -7.41 6.80
CA GLN A 134 19.78 -8.67 7.11
C GLN A 134 19.57 -9.60 5.90
N GLY A 135 20.24 -9.35 4.77
CA GLY A 135 20.17 -10.20 3.57
C GLY A 135 18.84 -10.11 2.80
N LYS A 136 17.99 -9.13 3.10
CA LYS A 136 16.78 -8.85 2.33
C LYS A 136 17.14 -7.82 1.27
N VAL A 137 16.82 -8.08 0.00
CA VAL A 137 16.97 -7.09 -1.06
C VAL A 137 15.59 -6.48 -1.30
N PRO A 138 15.33 -5.22 -0.87
CA PRO A 138 14.12 -4.53 -1.30
C PRO A 138 14.22 -4.35 -2.81
N GLU A 139 13.22 -4.82 -3.57
CA GLU A 139 13.20 -4.73 -5.04
C GLU A 139 11.92 -4.06 -5.54
N GLY A 140 11.97 -3.53 -6.77
CA GLY A 140 10.81 -2.98 -7.46
C GLY A 140 10.13 -1.82 -6.74
N ALA A 141 8.84 -1.98 -6.44
CA ALA A 141 8.01 -0.96 -5.80
C ALA A 141 8.41 -0.69 -4.34
N ALA A 142 8.86 -1.73 -3.60
CA ALA A 142 9.24 -1.59 -2.19
C ALA A 142 10.49 -0.72 -2.03
N LEU A 143 11.50 -0.92 -2.90
CA LEU A 143 12.69 -0.07 -2.91
C LEU A 143 12.37 1.36 -3.37
N SER A 144 11.53 1.49 -4.41
CA SER A 144 11.11 2.82 -4.89
C SER A 144 10.35 3.61 -3.84
N GLN A 145 9.51 2.94 -3.04
CA GLN A 145 8.78 3.54 -1.94
C GLN A 145 9.75 4.04 -0.85
N LEU A 146 10.61 3.16 -0.33
CA LEU A 146 11.60 3.53 0.68
C LEU A 146 12.52 4.68 0.20
N LYS A 147 12.93 4.68 -1.07
CA LYS A 147 13.74 5.78 -1.67
C LYS A 147 13.01 7.12 -1.82
N THR A 148 11.70 7.16 -1.56
CA THR A 148 10.88 8.39 -1.60
C THR A 148 10.31 8.77 -0.24
N GLU A 149 10.46 7.91 0.77
CA GLU A 149 9.99 8.10 2.13
C GLU A 149 11.03 8.85 2.97
N ASN A 150 11.14 10.17 2.82
CA ASN A 150 11.98 10.97 3.72
C ASN A 150 11.17 11.30 4.99
N ASP A 151 11.58 10.80 6.15
CA ASP A 151 10.75 10.69 7.36
C ASP A 151 11.19 11.54 8.57
N SER A 152 11.92 12.62 8.32
CA SER A 152 12.38 13.54 9.35
C SER A 152 11.22 14.22 10.10
N ASN A 153 11.30 14.26 11.43
CA ASN A 153 10.33 14.89 12.32
C ASN A 153 11.00 15.64 13.48
N TRP A 154 10.31 16.65 14.03
CA TRP A 154 10.80 17.40 15.18
C TRP A 154 10.18 16.87 16.47
N ILE A 155 11.01 16.53 17.46
CA ILE A 155 10.55 16.23 18.82
C ILE A 155 11.12 17.21 19.84
N SER A 156 10.49 17.26 21.01
CA SER A 156 10.99 18.00 22.17
C SER A 156 11.44 17.03 23.24
N VAL A 157 12.74 16.98 23.52
CA VAL A 157 13.33 16.23 24.65
C VAL A 157 13.87 17.25 25.64
N ASP A 158 13.38 17.21 26.89
CA ASP A 158 13.79 18.12 27.97
C ASP A 158 13.72 19.64 27.65
N GLY A 159 12.88 20.03 26.69
CA GLY A 159 12.67 21.42 26.28
C GLY A 159 13.51 21.87 25.06
N GLU A 160 14.37 21.00 24.51
CA GLU A 160 15.12 21.27 23.28
C GLU A 160 14.44 20.63 22.06
N ARG A 161 14.42 21.34 20.92
CA ARG A 161 13.87 20.83 19.65
C ARG A 161 14.95 20.06 18.90
N LEU A 162 14.75 18.76 18.71
CA LEU A 162 15.64 17.87 17.98
C LEU A 162 14.97 17.44 16.66
N LEU A 163 15.71 17.52 15.55
CA LEU A 163 15.32 16.91 14.28
C LEU A 163 15.74 15.44 14.33
N LEU A 164 14.81 14.55 14.05
CA LEU A 164 14.99 13.10 14.10
C LEU A 164 14.62 12.50 12.75
N GLU A 165 15.46 11.60 12.24
CA GLU A 165 15.03 10.57 11.29
C GLU A 165 14.37 9.46 12.12
N GLN A 166 13.19 8.99 11.73
CA GLN A 166 12.31 8.23 12.62
C GLN A 166 11.89 6.90 12.02
N SER A 167 12.23 5.76 12.65
CA SER A 167 11.57 4.48 12.36
C SER A 167 10.08 4.54 12.71
N ASN A 168 9.26 4.93 11.73
CA ASN A 168 7.83 4.92 11.79
C ASN A 168 7.32 3.76 10.92
N VAL A 169 6.67 2.76 11.54
CA VAL A 169 5.60 2.04 10.82
C VAL A 169 4.38 2.95 10.80
N ILE A 170 4.48 4.06 10.07
CA ILE A 170 3.31 4.69 9.51
C ILE A 170 3.29 4.19 8.08
N THR A 171 2.43 3.23 7.81
CA THR A 171 1.77 3.18 6.51
C THR A 171 1.16 4.56 6.33
N ARG A 172 1.90 5.45 5.68
CA ARG A 172 1.27 6.58 5.02
C ARG A 172 0.55 5.87 3.91
N THR A 173 -0.71 5.52 4.14
CA THR A 173 -1.66 5.50 3.04
C THR A 173 -2.08 6.96 2.92
N PRO A 174 -1.46 7.77 2.02
CA PRO A 174 -2.30 8.56 1.15
C PRO A 174 -3.45 7.65 0.70
N ILE A 175 -4.63 8.17 0.37
CA ILE A 175 -5.33 7.53 -0.73
C ILE A 175 -4.36 7.71 -1.90
N ALA A 176 -3.49 6.71 -2.08
CA ALA A 176 -2.55 6.70 -3.16
C ALA A 176 -3.42 6.68 -4.41
N PRO A 177 -3.02 7.38 -5.49
CA PRO A 177 -3.29 6.76 -6.78
C PRO A 177 -2.80 5.32 -6.61
N ALA A 178 -3.69 4.34 -6.76
CA ALA A 178 -3.32 2.99 -7.16
C ALA A 178 -2.01 2.51 -6.51
N SER A 179 -2.06 1.81 -5.36
CA SER A 179 -0.89 1.15 -4.76
C SER A 179 0.10 0.69 -5.84
N PRO A 180 1.42 0.67 -5.55
CA PRO A 180 2.44 -0.15 -6.16
C PRO A 180 1.98 -1.37 -6.97
N GLY A 181 0.89 -2.02 -6.52
CA GLY A 181 0.23 -3.21 -7.08
C GLY A 181 -1.19 -3.07 -7.68
N ARG A 182 -2.00 -2.01 -7.46
CA ARG A 182 -3.46 -2.02 -7.81
C ARG A 182 -3.98 -0.75 -8.49
N THR A 183 -4.94 -0.80 -9.43
CA THR A 183 -5.46 0.39 -10.14
C THR A 183 -6.57 1.15 -9.40
N ARG A 184 -6.77 2.45 -9.71
CA ARG A 184 -7.90 3.26 -9.18
C ARG A 184 -9.28 2.64 -9.44
N TYR A 185 -9.40 1.85 -10.50
CA TYR A 185 -10.63 1.16 -10.90
C TYR A 185 -10.61 -0.33 -10.52
N GLU A 186 -9.83 -0.70 -9.51
CA GLU A 186 -10.20 -1.85 -8.69
C GLU A 186 -11.26 -1.40 -7.68
N TYR A 187 -12.37 -2.13 -7.64
CA TYR A 187 -13.58 -1.62 -7.02
C TYR A 187 -13.80 -2.19 -5.64
N ARG A 188 -14.23 -1.29 -4.74
CA ARG A 188 -15.02 -1.68 -3.58
C ARG A 188 -16.40 -2.07 -4.07
N ASN A 189 -16.93 -3.18 -3.56
CA ASN A 189 -18.31 -3.55 -3.78
C ASN A 189 -19.23 -2.42 -3.33
N SER A 190 -20.09 -1.89 -4.20
CA SER A 190 -20.97 -0.76 -3.86
C SER A 190 -22.00 -1.08 -2.77
N ASN A 191 -22.32 -2.36 -2.57
CA ASN A 191 -23.55 -2.81 -1.92
C ASN A 191 -23.35 -3.79 -0.75
N ALA A 192 -22.12 -4.24 -0.48
CA ALA A 192 -21.84 -5.25 0.54
C ALA A 192 -20.43 -5.13 1.13
N PHE A 193 -20.21 -5.77 2.28
CA PHE A 193 -18.91 -5.95 2.91
C PHE A 193 -18.57 -7.43 3.02
N ALA A 194 -17.27 -7.72 2.96
CA ALA A 194 -16.69 -8.99 3.34
C ALA A 194 -15.51 -8.72 4.29
N ALA A 195 -15.60 -9.24 5.51
CA ALA A 195 -14.59 -9.09 6.55
C ALA A 195 -13.76 -10.36 6.68
N LEU A 196 -12.44 -10.20 6.71
CA LEU A 196 -11.46 -11.26 6.96
C LEU A 196 -11.15 -11.34 8.45
N LYS A 197 -11.25 -12.54 9.00
CA LYS A 197 -10.90 -12.83 10.40
C LYS A 197 -9.49 -13.39 10.54
N SER A 198 -8.89 -13.24 11.72
CA SER A 198 -7.53 -13.71 12.04
C SER A 198 -7.30 -15.21 11.84
N ASN A 199 -8.36 -16.01 11.87
CA ASN A 199 -8.33 -17.45 11.58
C ASN A 199 -8.45 -17.79 10.08
N GLY A 200 -8.46 -16.78 9.20
CA GLY A 200 -8.63 -16.94 7.75
C GLY A 200 -10.07 -17.25 7.32
N SER A 201 -11.06 -17.06 8.19
CA SER A 201 -12.49 -17.15 7.82
C SER A 201 -13.04 -15.81 7.33
N VAL A 202 -14.12 -15.85 6.55
CA VAL A 202 -14.77 -14.65 5.99
C VAL A 202 -16.21 -14.52 6.48
N VAL A 203 -16.59 -13.30 6.83
CA VAL A 203 -17.97 -12.93 7.21
C VAL A 203 -18.48 -11.88 6.23
N THR A 204 -19.69 -12.04 5.68
CA THR A 204 -20.28 -11.12 4.70
C THR A 204 -21.60 -10.53 5.18
N TRP A 205 -21.92 -9.30 4.78
CA TRP A 205 -23.22 -8.67 5.00
C TRP A 205 -23.48 -7.54 3.99
N GLY A 206 -24.73 -7.06 3.94
CA GLY A 206 -25.21 -6.10 2.95
C GLY A 206 -26.19 -6.74 1.97
N SER A 207 -26.26 -6.22 0.74
CA SER A 207 -27.18 -6.73 -0.28
C SER A 207 -26.85 -8.17 -0.67
N SER A 208 -27.80 -9.09 -0.51
CA SER A 208 -27.60 -10.52 -0.74
C SER A 208 -27.19 -10.83 -2.19
N GLY A 209 -27.88 -10.23 -3.17
CA GLY A 209 -27.58 -10.39 -4.60
C GLY A 209 -26.24 -9.80 -5.03
N ASN A 210 -25.64 -8.94 -4.19
CA ASN A 210 -24.35 -8.31 -4.46
C ASN A 210 -23.24 -8.83 -3.53
N GLY A 211 -23.37 -10.06 -3.05
CA GLY A 211 -22.32 -10.75 -2.28
C GLY A 211 -22.35 -10.52 -0.76
N GLY A 212 -23.40 -9.86 -0.26
CA GLY A 212 -23.69 -9.82 1.18
C GLY A 212 -24.09 -11.19 1.76
N ASP A 213 -24.54 -12.11 0.92
CA ASP A 213 -24.81 -13.51 1.27
C ASP A 213 -23.75 -14.44 0.62
N SER A 214 -23.03 -15.18 1.47
CA SER A 214 -21.99 -16.15 1.08
C SER A 214 -22.33 -17.58 1.51
N ILE A 215 -23.59 -17.86 1.89
CA ILE A 215 -23.98 -19.16 2.46
C ILE A 215 -23.71 -20.35 1.53
N SER A 216 -23.78 -20.14 0.21
CA SER A 216 -23.51 -21.17 -0.80
C SER A 216 -22.05 -21.63 -0.83
N VAL A 217 -21.13 -20.82 -0.31
CA VAL A 217 -19.67 -21.10 -0.27
C VAL A 217 -19.10 -21.08 1.15
N ALA A 218 -19.94 -21.05 2.18
CA ALA A 218 -19.53 -20.87 3.57
C ALA A 218 -18.48 -21.89 4.07
N SER A 219 -18.57 -23.15 3.62
CA SER A 219 -17.58 -24.17 3.97
C SER A 219 -16.19 -23.86 3.42
N GLN A 220 -16.10 -23.26 2.23
CA GLN A 220 -14.85 -22.90 1.56
C GLN A 220 -14.22 -21.64 2.16
N LEU A 221 -15.05 -20.77 2.76
CA LEU A 221 -14.67 -19.53 3.44
C LEU A 221 -14.46 -19.68 4.95
N SER A 222 -14.44 -20.92 5.46
CA SER A 222 -14.29 -21.20 6.89
C SER A 222 -12.86 -21.05 7.42
N SER A 223 -11.85 -21.07 6.53
CA SER A 223 -10.43 -20.90 6.87
C SER A 223 -9.56 -20.74 5.60
N GLY A 224 -8.32 -20.32 5.79
CA GLY A 224 -7.28 -20.28 4.76
C GLY A 224 -7.40 -19.16 3.74
N VAL A 225 -8.39 -18.26 3.89
CA VAL A 225 -8.47 -17.03 3.08
C VAL A 225 -7.39 -16.06 3.55
N THR A 226 -6.66 -15.49 2.59
CA THR A 226 -5.59 -14.53 2.84
C THR A 226 -5.94 -13.13 2.34
N GLN A 227 -6.76 -13.01 1.30
CA GLN A 227 -7.20 -11.73 0.72
C GLN A 227 -8.61 -11.85 0.12
N ILE A 228 -9.34 -10.75 0.09
CA ILE A 228 -10.67 -10.65 -0.51
C ILE A 228 -10.71 -9.50 -1.51
N PHE A 229 -11.33 -9.74 -2.66
CA PHE A 229 -11.45 -8.83 -3.79
C PHE A 229 -12.92 -8.70 -4.20
N SER A 230 -13.27 -7.59 -4.86
CA SER A 230 -14.63 -7.36 -5.34
C SER A 230 -14.69 -6.70 -6.72
N THR A 231 -15.83 -6.85 -7.38
CA THR A 231 -16.28 -5.96 -8.47
C THR A 231 -17.23 -4.90 -7.92
N TYR A 232 -17.43 -3.83 -8.69
CA TYR A 232 -18.27 -2.71 -8.28
C TYR A 232 -19.73 -3.13 -8.03
N TYR A 233 -20.28 -3.96 -8.91
CA TYR A 233 -21.71 -4.31 -8.92
C TYR A 233 -22.06 -5.65 -8.28
N GLY A 234 -21.19 -6.23 -7.45
CA GLY A 234 -21.67 -7.21 -6.47
C GLY A 234 -21.08 -8.61 -6.49
N ALA A 235 -19.92 -8.84 -7.11
CA ALA A 235 -19.21 -10.11 -6.98
C ALA A 235 -18.01 -9.98 -6.05
N PHE A 236 -17.65 -11.07 -5.40
CA PHE A 236 -16.43 -11.21 -4.62
C PHE A 236 -15.60 -12.41 -5.06
N ALA A 237 -14.30 -12.32 -4.84
CA ALA A 237 -13.35 -13.41 -4.96
C ALA A 237 -12.44 -13.43 -3.71
N ALA A 238 -12.26 -14.59 -3.10
CA ALA A 238 -11.34 -14.82 -1.99
C ALA A 238 -10.13 -15.62 -2.47
N LEU A 239 -8.93 -15.10 -2.23
CA LEU A 239 -7.66 -15.78 -2.49
C LEU A 239 -7.22 -16.54 -1.24
N LYS A 240 -7.00 -17.84 -1.39
CA LYS A 240 -6.54 -18.72 -0.31
C LYS A 240 -5.03 -18.86 -0.28
N SER A 241 -4.48 -19.28 0.86
CA SER A 241 -3.03 -19.45 1.08
C SER A 241 -2.39 -20.50 0.17
N ASP A 242 -3.16 -21.44 -0.35
CA ASP A 242 -2.74 -22.45 -1.34
C ASP A 242 -2.80 -21.92 -2.80
N GLY A 243 -3.16 -20.65 -2.99
CA GLY A 243 -3.32 -20.02 -4.29
C GLY A 243 -4.59 -20.41 -5.03
N SER A 244 -5.57 -21.04 -4.36
CA SER A 244 -6.91 -21.28 -4.91
C SER A 244 -7.84 -20.08 -4.72
N VAL A 245 -8.89 -19.99 -5.54
CA VAL A 245 -9.86 -18.88 -5.52
C VAL A 245 -11.29 -19.36 -5.32
N VAL A 246 -12.00 -18.72 -4.40
CA VAL A 246 -13.44 -18.95 -4.14
C VAL A 246 -14.22 -17.70 -4.55
N THR A 247 -15.30 -17.83 -5.32
CA THR A 247 -16.11 -16.70 -5.79
C THR A 247 -17.56 -16.79 -5.33
N TRP A 248 -18.20 -15.64 -5.07
CA TRP A 248 -19.63 -15.54 -4.73
C TRP A 248 -20.20 -14.17 -5.12
N GLY A 249 -21.52 -13.99 -4.94
CA GLY A 249 -22.24 -12.78 -5.32
C GLY A 249 -22.87 -12.87 -6.72
N ASP A 250 -22.98 -11.74 -7.42
CA ASP A 250 -23.66 -11.69 -8.72
C ASP A 250 -22.96 -12.58 -9.76
N SER A 251 -23.68 -13.59 -10.25
CA SER A 251 -23.13 -14.59 -11.16
C SER A 251 -22.66 -14.04 -12.51
N LEU A 252 -23.30 -12.97 -13.02
CA LEU A 252 -22.93 -12.34 -14.29
C LEU A 252 -21.65 -11.53 -14.14
N TYR A 253 -21.42 -10.96 -12.95
CA TYR A 253 -20.32 -10.03 -12.68
C TYR A 253 -19.11 -10.69 -12.00
N GLY A 254 -19.00 -12.02 -12.07
CA GLY A 254 -17.84 -12.77 -11.60
C GLY A 254 -18.06 -13.60 -10.33
N GLY A 255 -19.27 -13.62 -9.78
CA GLY A 255 -19.62 -14.47 -8.63
C GLY A 255 -19.66 -15.96 -9.00
N ASN A 256 -19.77 -16.28 -10.30
CA ASN A 256 -19.67 -17.63 -10.83
C ASN A 256 -18.38 -17.79 -11.67
N SER A 257 -17.45 -18.62 -11.20
CA SER A 257 -16.18 -18.95 -11.87
C SER A 257 -16.13 -20.40 -12.42
N SER A 258 -17.28 -21.09 -12.49
CA SER A 258 -17.35 -22.51 -12.87
C SER A 258 -16.71 -22.85 -14.22
N SER A 259 -16.75 -21.93 -15.19
CA SER A 259 -16.13 -22.11 -16.51
C SER A 259 -14.60 -22.16 -16.48
N VAL A 260 -13.97 -21.65 -15.42
CA VAL A 260 -12.51 -21.59 -15.24
C VAL A 260 -12.04 -22.26 -13.95
N ALA A 261 -12.91 -22.99 -13.26
CA ALA A 261 -12.65 -23.53 -11.92
C ALA A 261 -11.38 -24.39 -11.85
N SER A 262 -11.09 -25.20 -12.88
CA SER A 262 -9.87 -26.02 -12.91
C SER A 262 -8.58 -25.21 -12.92
N GLN A 263 -8.61 -23.99 -13.45
CA GLN A 263 -7.46 -23.08 -13.56
C GLN A 263 -7.23 -22.27 -12.27
N LEU A 264 -8.24 -22.19 -11.39
CA LEU A 264 -8.26 -21.44 -10.14
C LEU A 264 -8.04 -22.31 -8.90
N THR A 265 -7.57 -23.55 -9.07
CA THR A 265 -7.32 -24.50 -7.98
C THR A 265 -6.00 -24.26 -7.23
N SER A 266 -5.05 -23.53 -7.83
CA SER A 266 -3.76 -23.20 -7.22
C SER A 266 -2.99 -22.17 -8.06
N GLY A 267 -1.94 -21.59 -7.45
CA GLY A 267 -0.93 -20.78 -8.13
C GLY A 267 -1.35 -19.35 -8.47
N VAL A 268 -2.56 -18.91 -8.08
CA VAL A 268 -2.97 -17.50 -8.15
C VAL A 268 -2.22 -16.71 -7.08
N ILE A 269 -1.66 -15.56 -7.44
CA ILE A 269 -0.93 -14.67 -6.53
C ILE A 269 -1.58 -13.28 -6.41
N TYR A 270 -2.35 -12.86 -7.42
CA TYR A 270 -3.10 -11.60 -7.42
C TYR A 270 -4.42 -11.75 -8.18
N ILE A 271 -5.44 -10.99 -7.77
CA ILE A 271 -6.72 -10.87 -8.45
C ILE A 271 -6.98 -9.39 -8.71
N PHE A 272 -7.41 -9.07 -9.93
CA PHE A 272 -7.75 -7.74 -10.40
C PHE A 272 -9.20 -7.72 -10.87
N SER A 273 -9.83 -6.54 -10.87
CA SER A 273 -11.22 -6.39 -11.31
C SER A 273 -11.47 -5.19 -12.22
N THR A 274 -12.48 -5.34 -13.09
CA THR A 274 -13.24 -4.23 -13.69
C THR A 274 -14.55 -4.05 -12.92
N GLU A 275 -15.50 -3.26 -13.43
CA GLU A 275 -16.84 -3.15 -12.80
C GLU A 275 -17.60 -4.48 -12.78
N TYR A 276 -17.29 -5.41 -13.69
CA TYR A 276 -18.08 -6.62 -13.93
C TYR A 276 -17.27 -7.91 -14.20
N ALA A 277 -15.94 -7.87 -14.13
CA ALA A 277 -15.11 -9.03 -14.41
C ALA A 277 -13.87 -9.10 -13.52
N PHE A 278 -13.26 -10.27 -13.45
CA PHE A 278 -12.02 -10.52 -12.74
C PHE A 278 -10.94 -11.06 -13.69
N ALA A 279 -9.69 -10.79 -13.32
CA ALA A 279 -8.49 -11.40 -13.90
C ALA A 279 -7.57 -11.88 -12.75
N ALA A 280 -7.24 -13.17 -12.72
CA ALA A 280 -6.30 -13.75 -11.79
C ALA A 280 -4.92 -13.89 -12.44
N LEU A 281 -3.90 -13.28 -11.82
CA LEU A 281 -2.49 -13.44 -12.20
C LEU A 281 -1.89 -14.61 -11.40
N LYS A 282 -1.28 -15.55 -12.11
CA LYS A 282 -0.61 -16.72 -11.54
C LYS A 282 0.90 -16.49 -11.38
N SER A 283 1.53 -17.25 -10.48
CA SER A 283 2.97 -17.15 -10.18
C SER A 283 3.89 -17.40 -11.39
N ASN A 284 3.41 -18.14 -12.39
CA ASN A 284 4.12 -18.36 -13.66
C ASN A 284 3.93 -17.22 -14.68
N GLY A 285 3.25 -16.13 -14.29
CA GLY A 285 2.96 -14.99 -15.15
C GLY A 285 1.82 -15.20 -16.15
N SER A 286 1.01 -16.26 -15.99
CA SER A 286 -0.20 -16.48 -16.80
C SER A 286 -1.44 -15.81 -16.18
N VAL A 287 -2.45 -15.51 -17.01
CA VAL A 287 -3.68 -14.82 -16.58
C VAL A 287 -4.93 -15.65 -16.89
N VAL A 288 -5.84 -15.76 -15.92
CA VAL A 288 -7.15 -16.41 -16.05
C VAL A 288 -8.24 -15.37 -15.85
N THR A 289 -9.22 -15.27 -16.76
CA THR A 289 -10.29 -14.25 -16.70
C THR A 289 -11.68 -14.86 -16.60
N TRP A 290 -12.59 -14.23 -15.86
CA TRP A 290 -14.01 -14.62 -15.79
C TRP A 290 -14.92 -13.42 -15.46
N GLY A 291 -16.25 -13.62 -15.56
CA GLY A 291 -17.25 -12.57 -15.37
C GLY A 291 -17.86 -12.09 -16.70
N TYR A 292 -18.30 -10.84 -16.76
CA TYR A 292 -19.03 -10.33 -17.92
C TYR A 292 -18.11 -10.17 -19.14
N SER A 293 -18.35 -10.99 -20.18
CA SER A 293 -17.46 -11.10 -21.34
C SER A 293 -17.13 -9.77 -22.03
N PRO A 294 -18.08 -8.85 -22.30
CA PRO A 294 -17.75 -7.59 -22.99
C PRO A 294 -16.94 -6.60 -22.14
N TRP A 295 -16.81 -6.86 -20.83
CA TRP A 295 -16.15 -5.97 -19.85
C TRP A 295 -14.90 -6.62 -19.22
N GLY A 296 -14.25 -7.51 -19.98
CA GLY A 296 -12.97 -8.11 -19.59
C GLY A 296 -13.05 -9.56 -19.11
N GLY A 297 -14.26 -10.14 -18.99
CA GLY A 297 -14.44 -11.53 -18.55
C GLY A 297 -14.01 -12.59 -19.57
N ASN A 298 -13.63 -12.18 -20.78
CA ASN A 298 -13.16 -13.05 -21.85
C ASN A 298 -11.88 -12.47 -22.50
N SER A 299 -10.80 -13.25 -22.46
CA SER A 299 -9.48 -12.89 -23.01
C SER A 299 -9.05 -13.81 -24.16
N ASN A 300 -9.95 -14.62 -24.74
CA ASN A 300 -9.60 -15.62 -25.77
C ASN A 300 -8.88 -15.03 -26.99
N GLY A 301 -9.19 -13.79 -27.38
CA GLY A 301 -8.54 -13.11 -28.50
C GLY A 301 -7.05 -12.80 -28.28
N VAL A 302 -6.59 -12.82 -27.02
CA VAL A 302 -5.20 -12.51 -26.63
C VAL A 302 -4.58 -13.61 -25.76
N ALA A 303 -5.21 -14.78 -25.66
CA ALA A 303 -4.81 -15.85 -24.73
C ALA A 303 -3.34 -16.27 -24.88
N SER A 304 -2.83 -16.38 -26.12
CA SER A 304 -1.42 -16.75 -26.36
C SER A 304 -0.43 -15.75 -25.78
N GLN A 305 -0.81 -14.47 -25.68
CA GLN A 305 0.03 -13.39 -25.16
C GLN A 305 0.01 -13.33 -23.62
N LEU A 306 -1.01 -13.93 -22.99
CA LEU A 306 -1.27 -13.95 -21.54
C LEU A 306 -0.87 -15.29 -20.88
N ASN A 307 -0.21 -16.20 -21.60
CA ASN A 307 0.21 -17.50 -21.05
C ASN A 307 1.47 -17.43 -20.18
N SER A 308 2.22 -16.33 -20.19
CA SER A 308 3.39 -16.11 -19.34
C SER A 308 3.86 -14.65 -19.38
N GLY A 309 4.74 -14.29 -18.45
CA GLY A 309 5.49 -13.03 -18.47
C GLY A 309 4.71 -11.79 -18.03
N VAL A 310 3.42 -11.92 -17.70
CA VAL A 310 2.64 -10.83 -17.08
C VAL A 310 3.12 -10.62 -15.66
N THR A 311 3.40 -9.37 -15.29
CA THR A 311 3.82 -8.98 -13.93
C THR A 311 2.73 -8.19 -13.21
N ARG A 312 1.83 -7.54 -13.96
CA ARG A 312 0.78 -6.69 -13.40
C ARG A 312 -0.39 -6.52 -14.37
N ILE A 313 -1.59 -6.29 -13.84
CA ILE A 313 -2.79 -5.96 -14.61
C ILE A 313 -3.36 -4.64 -14.10
N PHE A 314 -3.90 -3.85 -15.02
CA PHE A 314 -4.51 -2.55 -14.79
C PHE A 314 -5.91 -2.52 -15.40
N SER A 315 -6.85 -1.78 -14.83
CA SER A 315 -8.23 -1.70 -15.33
C SER A 315 -8.73 -0.27 -15.59
N THR A 316 -9.58 -0.13 -16.60
CA THR A 316 -10.62 0.92 -16.70
C THR A 316 -11.94 0.33 -16.20
N ASN A 317 -13.07 1.05 -16.31
CA ASN A 317 -14.37 0.49 -15.91
C ASN A 317 -14.71 -0.81 -16.65
N PRO A 318 -14.46 -0.96 -17.98
CA PRO A 318 -14.78 -2.18 -18.73
C PRO A 318 -13.59 -2.90 -19.41
N ALA A 319 -12.34 -2.51 -19.19
CA ALA A 319 -11.20 -3.10 -19.91
C ALA A 319 -9.99 -3.32 -19.01
N PHE A 320 -9.11 -4.23 -19.46
CA PHE A 320 -7.85 -4.56 -18.80
C PHE A 320 -6.65 -4.27 -19.71
N ALA A 321 -5.53 -3.94 -19.09
CA ALA A 321 -4.20 -3.86 -19.70
C ALA A 321 -3.21 -4.65 -18.83
N ALA A 322 -2.55 -5.67 -19.38
CA ALA A 322 -1.50 -6.43 -18.72
C ALA A 322 -0.13 -5.88 -19.10
N LEU A 323 0.67 -5.54 -18.09
CA LEU A 323 2.10 -5.20 -18.24
C LEU A 323 2.94 -6.46 -18.09
N LYS A 324 3.86 -6.66 -19.03
CA LYS A 324 4.79 -7.79 -19.05
C LYS A 324 6.17 -7.38 -18.55
N SER A 325 6.96 -8.38 -18.14
CA SER A 325 8.34 -8.21 -17.64
C SER A 325 9.31 -7.59 -18.65
N ASP A 326 9.03 -7.70 -19.94
CA ASP A 326 9.77 -7.06 -21.04
C ASP A 326 9.34 -5.59 -21.29
N GLY A 327 8.39 -5.08 -20.50
CA GLY A 327 7.82 -3.74 -20.65
C GLY A 327 6.82 -3.62 -21.80
N SER A 328 6.34 -4.73 -22.39
CA SER A 328 5.26 -4.73 -23.36
C SER A 328 3.87 -4.77 -22.70
N VAL A 329 2.83 -4.36 -23.44
CA VAL A 329 1.45 -4.27 -22.94
C VAL A 329 0.47 -5.06 -23.81
N VAL A 330 -0.42 -5.81 -23.18
CA VAL A 330 -1.50 -6.57 -23.83
C VAL A 330 -2.85 -6.10 -23.30
N THR A 331 -3.81 -5.77 -24.16
CA THR A 331 -5.12 -5.23 -23.75
C THR A 331 -6.29 -6.12 -24.15
N TRP A 332 -7.38 -6.13 -23.37
CA TRP A 332 -8.64 -6.80 -23.70
C TRP A 332 -9.83 -6.18 -22.97
N GLY A 333 -11.06 -6.54 -23.36
CA GLY A 333 -12.32 -5.98 -22.82
C GLY A 333 -13.01 -5.05 -23.83
N SER A 334 -13.72 -4.04 -23.36
CA SER A 334 -14.43 -3.09 -24.23
C SER A 334 -13.45 -2.30 -25.11
N SER A 335 -13.53 -2.49 -26.43
CA SER A 335 -12.58 -1.91 -27.40
C SER A 335 -12.50 -0.39 -27.32
N GLY A 336 -13.66 0.30 -27.33
CA GLY A 336 -13.74 1.75 -27.26
C GLY A 336 -13.34 2.36 -25.91
N ASN A 337 -13.10 1.52 -24.89
CA ASN A 337 -12.78 1.98 -23.53
C ASN A 337 -11.44 1.42 -23.01
N GLY A 338 -10.52 1.14 -23.94
CA GLY A 338 -9.14 0.73 -23.65
C GLY A 338 -8.81 -0.73 -23.92
N GLY A 339 -9.80 -1.56 -24.30
CA GLY A 339 -9.57 -2.96 -24.65
C GLY A 339 -8.85 -3.16 -25.99
N ASP A 340 -8.89 -2.17 -26.88
CA ASP A 340 -8.14 -2.15 -28.14
C ASP A 340 -7.04 -1.08 -28.09
N SER A 341 -5.78 -1.52 -28.23
CA SER A 341 -4.58 -0.69 -28.28
C SER A 341 -3.87 -0.73 -29.63
N SER A 342 -4.52 -1.28 -30.67
CA SER A 342 -3.91 -1.50 -32.00
C SER A 342 -3.36 -0.22 -32.65
N SER A 343 -3.98 0.94 -32.40
CA SER A 343 -3.53 2.24 -32.91
C SER A 343 -2.18 2.71 -32.35
N VAL A 344 -1.76 2.18 -31.20
CA VAL A 344 -0.51 2.54 -30.51
C VAL A 344 0.40 1.33 -30.26
N ALA A 345 0.10 0.19 -30.88
CA ALA A 345 0.77 -1.09 -30.60
C ALA A 345 2.30 -1.03 -30.74
N SER A 346 2.82 -0.28 -31.74
CA SER A 346 4.27 -0.13 -31.93
C SER A 346 4.98 0.55 -30.76
N GLN A 347 4.28 1.41 -30.02
CA GLN A 347 4.81 2.17 -28.88
C GLN A 347 4.77 1.38 -27.56
N LEU A 348 3.97 0.30 -27.54
CA LEU A 348 3.72 -0.57 -26.37
C LEU A 348 4.47 -1.91 -26.44
N THR A 349 5.48 -2.01 -27.30
CA THR A 349 6.31 -3.23 -27.46
C THR A 349 7.38 -3.39 -26.40
N SER A 350 7.75 -2.32 -25.70
CA SER A 350 8.76 -2.32 -24.61
C SER A 350 8.80 -0.98 -23.88
N GLY A 351 9.48 -0.97 -22.74
CA GLY A 351 9.84 0.24 -21.99
C GLY A 351 8.72 0.86 -21.16
N VAL A 352 7.51 0.27 -21.15
CA VAL A 352 6.45 0.67 -20.23
C VAL A 352 6.82 0.20 -18.82
N THR A 353 6.74 1.10 -17.84
CA THR A 353 7.02 0.80 -16.42
C THR A 353 5.76 0.84 -15.57
N GLN A 354 4.76 1.63 -15.98
CA GLN A 354 3.50 1.80 -15.25
C GLN A 354 2.36 2.17 -16.19
N ILE A 355 1.14 1.75 -15.86
CA ILE A 355 -0.08 2.12 -16.57
C ILE A 355 -1.05 2.80 -15.60
N PHE A 356 -1.69 3.85 -16.09
CA PHE A 356 -2.71 4.62 -15.37
C PHE A 356 -4.00 4.61 -16.17
N SER A 357 -5.12 4.84 -15.49
CA SER A 357 -6.44 4.80 -16.12
C SER A 357 -7.34 5.95 -15.66
N THR A 358 -8.25 6.32 -16.56
CA THR A 358 -9.53 6.98 -16.25
C THR A 358 -10.65 5.96 -16.41
N GLY A 359 -11.92 6.37 -16.37
CA GLY A 359 -13.02 5.41 -16.47
C GLY A 359 -13.10 4.68 -17.82
N SER A 360 -12.43 5.18 -18.87
CA SER A 360 -12.51 4.61 -20.21
C SER A 360 -11.26 4.83 -21.08
N ALA A 361 -10.13 5.22 -20.48
CA ALA A 361 -8.86 5.37 -21.20
C ALA A 361 -7.67 4.96 -20.33
N PHE A 362 -6.55 4.65 -20.99
CA PHE A 362 -5.28 4.32 -20.37
C PHE A 362 -4.19 5.31 -20.78
N ALA A 363 -3.21 5.48 -19.91
CA ALA A 363 -1.96 6.18 -20.16
C ALA A 363 -0.78 5.32 -19.64
N ALA A 364 0.13 4.91 -20.52
CA ALA A 364 1.34 4.19 -20.17
C ALA A 364 2.50 5.17 -19.97
N LEU A 365 3.15 5.12 -18.81
CA LEU A 365 4.41 5.80 -18.52
C LEU A 365 5.57 4.88 -18.88
N LYS A 366 6.52 5.42 -19.65
CA LYS A 366 7.73 4.71 -20.08
C LYS A 366 8.94 5.09 -19.22
N SER A 367 9.97 4.25 -19.25
CA SER A 367 11.21 4.44 -18.47
C SER A 367 12.00 5.71 -18.85
N ASP A 368 11.78 6.24 -20.05
CA ASP A 368 12.35 7.52 -20.51
C ASP A 368 11.53 8.75 -20.07
N GLY A 369 10.45 8.54 -19.32
CA GLY A 369 9.54 9.58 -18.86
C GLY A 369 8.56 10.07 -19.93
N SER A 370 8.43 9.36 -21.05
CA SER A 370 7.40 9.62 -22.07
C SER A 370 6.06 8.93 -21.76
N VAL A 371 4.97 9.42 -22.34
CA VAL A 371 3.61 8.89 -22.11
C VAL A 371 2.92 8.51 -23.42
N VAL A 372 2.27 7.34 -23.44
CA VAL A 372 1.45 6.83 -24.55
C VAL A 372 0.02 6.64 -24.08
N THR A 373 -0.98 7.13 -24.81
CA THR A 373 -2.40 7.04 -24.40
C THR A 373 -3.25 6.29 -25.42
N TRP A 374 -4.31 5.61 -24.95
CA TRP A 374 -5.32 4.98 -25.79
C TRP A 374 -6.68 4.84 -25.06
N GLY A 375 -7.75 4.53 -25.79
CA GLY A 375 -9.13 4.44 -25.28
C GLY A 375 -10.04 5.60 -25.74
N ASP A 376 -11.11 5.89 -25.01
CA ASP A 376 -12.07 6.95 -25.38
C ASP A 376 -11.39 8.32 -25.28
N SER A 377 -11.41 9.09 -26.38
CA SER A 377 -10.76 10.40 -26.45
C SER A 377 -11.36 11.42 -25.47
N ARG A 378 -12.67 11.31 -25.15
CA ARG A 378 -13.34 12.16 -24.15
C ARG A 378 -12.90 11.84 -22.72
N TYR A 379 -12.22 10.72 -22.51
CA TYR A 379 -11.69 10.28 -21.22
C TYR A 379 -10.16 10.39 -21.16
N GLY A 380 -9.52 11.06 -22.13
CA GLY A 380 -8.08 11.23 -22.18
C GLY A 380 -7.32 10.16 -22.99
N GLY A 381 -8.02 9.34 -23.78
CA GLY A 381 -7.39 8.38 -24.70
C GLY A 381 -6.64 9.02 -25.87
N ASN A 382 -6.75 10.33 -26.05
CA ASN A 382 -5.96 11.12 -27.00
C ASN A 382 -5.23 12.26 -26.29
N SER A 383 -3.88 12.27 -26.38
CA SER A 383 -3.00 13.31 -25.84
C SER A 383 -2.23 14.08 -26.93
N SER A 384 -2.69 14.07 -28.19
CA SER A 384 -1.99 14.70 -29.33
C SER A 384 -1.61 16.15 -29.08
N ASP A 385 -2.50 16.91 -28.45
CA ASP A 385 -2.37 18.36 -28.25
C ASP A 385 -1.26 18.73 -27.25
N VAL A 386 -0.89 17.79 -26.37
CA VAL A 386 0.15 17.96 -25.35
C VAL A 386 1.34 17.00 -25.55
N SER A 387 1.40 16.30 -26.69
CA SER A 387 2.41 15.27 -26.98
C SER A 387 3.85 15.72 -26.76
N ASN A 388 4.21 16.96 -27.17
CA ASN A 388 5.53 17.51 -26.95
C ASN A 388 5.90 17.63 -25.46
N GLN A 389 4.92 17.95 -24.61
CA GLN A 389 5.12 18.11 -23.16
C GLN A 389 5.23 16.75 -22.44
N LEU A 390 4.68 15.70 -23.05
CA LEU A 390 4.66 14.32 -22.57
C LEU A 390 5.77 13.44 -23.18
N SER A 391 6.71 14.03 -23.92
CA SER A 391 7.81 13.31 -24.57
C SER A 391 8.93 12.89 -23.61
N SER A 392 9.00 13.48 -22.41
CA SER A 392 10.00 13.16 -21.39
C SER A 392 9.68 13.84 -20.04
N GLY A 393 10.32 13.34 -18.98
CA GLY A 393 10.35 13.97 -17.66
C GLY A 393 9.09 13.82 -16.83
N VAL A 394 8.10 13.05 -17.29
CA VAL A 394 6.95 12.64 -16.47
C VAL A 394 7.42 11.60 -15.45
N THR A 395 7.05 11.79 -14.19
CA THR A 395 7.39 10.85 -13.09
C THR A 395 6.15 10.15 -12.54
N GLN A 396 4.97 10.78 -12.64
CA GLN A 396 3.72 10.22 -12.17
C GLN A 396 2.54 10.75 -12.97
N ILE A 397 1.48 9.93 -13.10
CA ILE A 397 0.22 10.35 -13.72
C ILE A 397 -0.91 10.17 -12.70
N PHE A 398 -1.80 11.15 -12.68
CA PHE A 398 -3.01 11.16 -11.87
C PHE A 398 -4.22 11.28 -12.80
N SER A 399 -5.38 10.85 -12.35
CA SER A 399 -6.61 10.91 -13.14
C SER A 399 -7.76 11.53 -12.37
N THR A 400 -8.76 12.05 -13.07
CA THR A 400 -10.15 12.10 -12.60
C THR A 400 -10.90 10.89 -13.19
N GLY A 401 -12.24 10.89 -13.13
CA GLY A 401 -13.02 9.95 -13.93
C GLY A 401 -12.82 10.10 -15.45
N PHE A 402 -12.35 11.26 -15.93
CA PHE A 402 -12.47 11.72 -17.33
C PHE A 402 -11.22 12.40 -17.90
N ALA A 403 -10.22 12.69 -17.07
CA ALA A 403 -9.03 13.44 -17.47
C ALA A 403 -7.79 12.92 -16.76
N PHE A 404 -6.62 13.26 -17.29
CA PHE A 404 -5.32 12.96 -16.70
C PHE A 404 -4.54 14.24 -16.37
N ALA A 405 -3.66 14.13 -15.38
CA ALA A 405 -2.67 15.13 -15.01
C ALA A 405 -1.31 14.43 -14.80
N ALA A 406 -0.31 14.75 -15.62
CA ALA A 406 1.06 14.27 -15.48
C ALA A 406 1.88 15.23 -14.61
N LEU A 407 2.47 14.70 -13.54
CA LEU A 407 3.47 15.39 -12.73
C LEU A 407 4.86 15.11 -13.30
N LYS A 408 5.63 16.18 -13.53
CA LYS A 408 7.00 16.11 -14.04
C LYS A 408 8.02 16.23 -12.91
N SER A 409 9.24 15.76 -13.15
CA SER A 409 10.34 15.77 -12.17
C SER A 409 10.73 17.16 -11.64
N ASN A 410 10.44 18.23 -12.39
CA ASN A 410 10.63 19.62 -11.98
C ASN A 410 9.44 20.18 -11.17
N GLY A 411 8.44 19.36 -10.84
CA GLY A 411 7.23 19.75 -10.13
C GLY A 411 6.20 20.51 -10.98
N SER A 412 6.32 20.51 -12.32
CA SER A 412 5.30 21.07 -13.22
C SER A 412 4.21 20.05 -13.56
N VAL A 413 3.02 20.52 -13.94
CA VAL A 413 1.88 19.65 -14.29
C VAL A 413 1.41 19.88 -15.73
N VAL A 414 1.09 18.80 -16.44
CA VAL A 414 0.49 18.79 -17.79
C VAL A 414 -0.83 18.04 -17.74
N THR A 415 -1.92 18.59 -18.29
CA THR A 415 -3.25 17.97 -18.25
C THR A 415 -3.82 17.70 -19.63
N TRP A 416 -4.67 16.67 -19.74
CA TRP A 416 -5.43 16.35 -20.96
C TRP A 416 -6.69 15.53 -20.65
N GLY A 417 -7.60 15.40 -21.62
CA GLY A 417 -8.91 14.73 -21.47
C GLY A 417 -10.09 15.71 -21.49
N ASP A 418 -11.20 15.37 -20.83
CA ASP A 418 -12.37 16.26 -20.77
C ASP A 418 -12.02 17.59 -20.08
N SER A 419 -12.10 18.69 -20.84
CA SER A 419 -11.71 20.02 -20.37
C SER A 419 -12.50 20.48 -19.15
N SER A 420 -13.79 20.17 -19.08
CA SER A 420 -14.68 20.54 -17.97
C SER A 420 -14.46 19.68 -16.72
N ARG A 421 -13.71 18.58 -16.82
CA ARG A 421 -13.50 17.60 -15.75
C ARG A 421 -12.02 17.39 -15.38
N GLY A 422 -11.22 18.42 -15.62
CA GLY A 422 -9.81 18.49 -15.20
C GLY A 422 -8.78 18.44 -16.34
N GLY A 423 -9.22 18.25 -17.59
CA GLY A 423 -8.34 18.20 -18.76
C GLY A 423 -7.76 19.57 -19.16
N ASP A 424 -8.39 20.67 -18.75
CA ASP A 424 -7.92 22.04 -18.96
C ASP A 424 -7.51 22.69 -17.64
N SER A 425 -6.23 23.07 -17.53
CA SER A 425 -5.66 23.77 -16.38
C SER A 425 -5.16 25.18 -16.72
N ASN A 426 -5.56 25.76 -17.85
CA ASN A 426 -5.03 27.05 -18.33
C ASN A 426 -5.26 28.21 -17.34
N SER A 427 -6.39 28.21 -16.62
CA SER A 427 -6.71 29.24 -15.63
C SER A 427 -5.75 29.28 -14.43
N VAL A 428 -5.02 28.19 -14.18
CA VAL A 428 -4.07 28.03 -13.06
C VAL A 428 -2.65 27.69 -13.54
N ALA A 429 -2.37 27.80 -14.84
CA ALA A 429 -1.12 27.34 -15.45
C ALA A 429 0.13 27.95 -14.80
N SER A 430 0.10 29.23 -14.42
CA SER A 430 1.23 29.91 -13.76
C SER A 430 1.58 29.29 -12.39
N GLN A 431 0.60 28.71 -11.70
CA GLN A 431 0.75 28.09 -10.39
C GLN A 431 1.24 26.64 -10.48
N LEU A 432 1.14 26.01 -11.66
CA LEU A 432 1.49 24.62 -11.94
C LEU A 432 2.83 24.47 -12.70
N THR A 433 3.64 25.53 -12.75
CA THR A 433 4.96 25.51 -13.42
C THR A 433 6.05 24.82 -12.61
N SER A 434 5.88 24.70 -11.28
CA SER A 434 6.83 24.06 -10.36
C SER A 434 6.25 23.87 -8.96
N GLY A 435 6.93 23.05 -8.16
CA GLY A 435 6.69 22.90 -6.72
C GLY A 435 5.48 22.05 -6.34
N VAL A 436 4.77 21.45 -7.31
CA VAL A 436 3.77 20.42 -7.04
C VAL A 436 4.49 19.14 -6.62
N ILE A 437 4.05 18.53 -5.52
CA ILE A 437 4.59 17.27 -5.00
C ILE A 437 3.59 16.12 -5.09
N GLN A 438 2.28 16.43 -5.14
CA GLN A 438 1.23 15.42 -5.23
C GLN A 438 -0.03 16.02 -5.85
N ILE A 439 -0.80 15.20 -6.56
CA ILE A 439 -2.11 15.58 -7.11
C ILE A 439 -3.18 14.63 -6.57
N PHE A 440 -4.31 15.20 -6.19
CA PHE A 440 -5.49 14.51 -5.70
C PHE A 440 -6.67 14.81 -6.62
N SER A 441 -7.70 13.96 -6.59
CA SER A 441 -8.83 14.10 -7.52
C SER A 441 -10.16 13.70 -6.90
N THR A 442 -11.22 14.45 -7.20
CA THR A 442 -12.59 13.90 -7.17
C THR A 442 -12.86 13.13 -8.46
N ASN A 443 -14.13 12.81 -8.74
CA ASN A 443 -14.50 12.25 -10.03
C ASN A 443 -14.32 13.26 -11.18
N ARG A 444 -14.28 14.58 -10.92
CA ARG A 444 -14.31 15.64 -11.96
C ARG A 444 -13.42 16.86 -11.72
N ALA A 445 -12.63 16.88 -10.64
CA ALA A 445 -11.73 17.98 -10.33
C ALA A 445 -10.40 17.45 -9.77
N PHE A 446 -9.37 18.28 -9.86
CA PHE A 446 -8.06 18.03 -9.31
C PHE A 446 -7.71 19.06 -8.22
N ALA A 447 -6.87 18.64 -7.28
CA ALA A 447 -6.21 19.48 -6.28
C ALA A 447 -4.73 19.11 -6.21
N ALA A 448 -3.83 20.02 -6.59
CA ALA A 448 -2.38 19.85 -6.47
C ALA A 448 -1.88 20.39 -5.13
N LEU A 449 -1.22 19.53 -4.35
CA LEU A 449 -0.49 19.91 -3.15
C LEU A 449 0.94 20.30 -3.52
N LYS A 450 1.36 21.48 -3.07
CA LYS A 450 2.70 22.01 -3.28
C LYS A 450 3.60 21.76 -2.07
N SER A 451 4.92 21.74 -2.27
CA SER A 451 5.92 21.50 -1.22
C SER A 451 5.86 22.49 -0.04
N ASN A 452 5.34 23.70 -0.27
CA ASN A 452 5.11 24.70 0.79
C ASN A 452 3.79 24.47 1.57
N GLY A 453 3.07 23.37 1.31
CA GLY A 453 1.79 23.04 1.92
C GLY A 453 0.61 23.87 1.38
N SER A 454 0.78 24.55 0.24
CA SER A 454 -0.33 25.25 -0.45
C SER A 454 -1.06 24.33 -1.44
N VAL A 455 -2.31 24.66 -1.77
CA VAL A 455 -3.15 23.85 -2.69
C VAL A 455 -3.65 24.67 -3.87
N VAL A 456 -3.57 24.10 -5.06
CA VAL A 456 -4.10 24.66 -6.32
C VAL A 456 -5.17 23.72 -6.88
N THR A 457 -6.34 24.23 -7.26
CA THR A 457 -7.46 23.41 -7.76
C THR A 457 -7.90 23.79 -9.17
N TRP A 458 -8.40 22.81 -9.93
CA TRP A 458 -9.00 23.04 -11.26
C TRP A 458 -9.97 21.90 -11.64
N GLY A 459 -10.74 22.10 -12.71
CA GLY A 459 -11.80 21.18 -13.17
C GLY A 459 -13.21 21.68 -12.85
N ASP A 460 -14.18 20.77 -12.71
CA ASP A 460 -15.59 21.13 -12.45
C ASP A 460 -15.71 21.91 -11.13
N SER A 461 -16.14 23.17 -11.22
CA SER A 461 -16.20 24.10 -10.08
C SER A 461 -17.11 23.57 -8.96
N SER A 462 -18.22 22.93 -9.32
CA SER A 462 -19.17 22.36 -8.35
C SER A 462 -18.67 21.08 -7.68
N ARG A 463 -17.59 20.48 -8.20
CA ARG A 463 -17.02 19.20 -7.76
C ARG A 463 -15.62 19.33 -7.19
N GLY A 464 -15.25 20.55 -6.76
CA GLY A 464 -13.98 20.83 -6.08
C GLY A 464 -12.95 21.59 -6.92
N GLY A 465 -13.27 21.95 -8.18
CA GLY A 465 -12.39 22.75 -9.03
C GLY A 465 -12.26 24.20 -8.58
N ASP A 466 -13.25 24.73 -7.85
CA ASP A 466 -13.23 26.05 -7.23
C ASP A 466 -13.04 25.93 -5.70
N SER A 467 -11.91 26.44 -5.20
CA SER A 467 -11.59 26.52 -3.77
C SER A 467 -11.55 27.98 -3.25
N SER A 468 -12.08 28.94 -4.00
CA SER A 468 -11.99 30.38 -3.69
C SER A 468 -12.56 30.74 -2.32
N SER A 469 -13.63 30.06 -1.88
CA SER A 469 -14.27 30.25 -0.57
C SER A 469 -13.39 29.88 0.62
N VAL A 470 -12.36 29.05 0.41
CA VAL A 470 -11.43 28.58 1.45
C VAL A 470 -9.97 28.90 1.13
N ALA A 471 -9.71 29.73 0.12
CA ALA A 471 -8.37 29.99 -0.40
C ALA A 471 -7.36 30.43 0.67
N SER A 472 -7.78 31.27 1.63
CA SER A 472 -6.91 31.73 2.73
C SER A 472 -6.41 30.60 3.63
N GLN A 473 -7.19 29.53 3.77
CA GLN A 473 -6.89 28.38 4.62
C GLN A 473 -5.98 27.35 3.93
N LEU A 474 -5.87 27.42 2.59
CA LEU A 474 -5.11 26.52 1.72
C LEU A 474 -3.77 27.11 1.25
N THR A 475 -3.30 28.19 1.89
CA THR A 475 -2.04 28.86 1.53
C THR A 475 -0.79 28.18 2.09
N ASN A 476 -0.92 27.35 3.13
CA ASN A 476 0.16 26.57 3.74
C ASN A 476 -0.40 25.52 4.72
N GLY A 477 0.50 24.64 5.18
CA GLY A 477 0.26 23.72 6.28
C GLY A 477 -0.65 22.54 5.95
N VAL A 478 -1.13 22.41 4.71
CA VAL A 478 -1.79 21.19 4.23
C VAL A 478 -0.73 20.10 4.07
N THR A 479 -1.03 18.92 4.59
CA THR A 479 -0.14 17.75 4.55
C THR A 479 -0.73 16.62 3.70
N GLN A 480 -2.06 16.50 3.66
CA GLN A 480 -2.78 15.51 2.88
C GLN A 480 -4.13 16.06 2.40
N ILE A 481 -4.63 15.51 1.30
CA ILE A 481 -5.97 15.80 0.77
C ILE A 481 -6.72 14.48 0.56
N PHE A 482 -7.98 14.48 0.95
CA PHE A 482 -8.89 13.35 0.82
C PHE A 482 -10.09 13.79 -0.02
N SER A 483 -10.78 12.82 -0.66
CA SER A 483 -11.88 13.11 -1.56
C SER A 483 -13.04 12.15 -1.40
N THR A 484 -14.27 12.67 -1.51
CA THR A 484 -15.44 11.89 -1.94
C THR A 484 -15.52 11.90 -3.47
N GLY A 485 -16.63 11.42 -4.03
CA GLY A 485 -16.86 11.53 -5.47
C GLY A 485 -16.92 12.99 -5.97
N SER A 486 -17.20 13.97 -5.11
CA SER A 486 -17.43 15.38 -5.51
C SER A 486 -16.93 16.46 -4.55
N ALA A 487 -16.24 16.11 -3.47
CA ALA A 487 -15.73 17.07 -2.50
C ALA A 487 -14.32 16.69 -2.03
N PHE A 488 -13.60 17.68 -1.53
CA PHE A 488 -12.28 17.51 -0.93
C PHE A 488 -12.28 17.88 0.56
N ALA A 489 -11.39 17.23 1.31
CA ALA A 489 -11.03 17.55 2.68
C ALA A 489 -9.50 17.58 2.82
N ALA A 490 -8.92 18.73 3.11
CA ALA A 490 -7.49 18.90 3.38
C ALA A 490 -7.20 18.74 4.88
N LEU A 491 -6.27 17.83 5.21
CA LEU A 491 -5.73 17.66 6.54
C LEU A 491 -4.46 18.51 6.71
N LYS A 492 -4.47 19.38 7.72
CA LYS A 492 -3.34 20.24 8.05
C LYS A 492 -2.45 19.61 9.12
N SER A 493 -1.18 20.04 9.17
CA SER A 493 -0.17 19.52 10.12
C SER A 493 -0.55 19.67 11.60
N ASN A 494 -1.45 20.60 11.93
CA ASN A 494 -1.99 20.79 13.28
C ASN A 494 -3.20 19.87 13.59
N GLY A 495 -3.55 18.95 12.69
CA GLY A 495 -4.70 18.06 12.79
C GLY A 495 -6.06 18.71 12.54
N SER A 496 -6.09 19.92 11.95
CA SER A 496 -7.32 20.58 11.51
C SER A 496 -7.71 20.20 10.08
N VAL A 497 -9.01 20.31 9.76
CA VAL A 497 -9.56 19.94 8.43
C VAL A 497 -10.23 21.12 7.75
N VAL A 498 -9.93 21.31 6.46
CA VAL A 498 -10.57 22.31 5.58
C VAL A 498 -11.30 21.58 4.45
N THR A 499 -12.56 21.91 4.18
CA THR A 499 -13.36 21.22 3.15
C THR A 499 -13.86 22.17 2.05
N TRP A 500 -13.97 21.67 0.82
CA TRP A 500 -14.58 22.40 -0.31
C TRP A 500 -15.16 21.43 -1.36
N GLY A 501 -15.88 21.97 -2.34
CA GLY A 501 -16.58 21.20 -3.38
C GLY A 501 -18.07 21.03 -3.09
N TYR A 502 -18.68 19.94 -3.55
CA TYR A 502 -20.13 19.77 -3.46
C TYR A 502 -20.60 19.59 -2.01
N SER A 503 -21.31 20.60 -1.49
CA SER A 503 -21.71 20.66 -0.06
C SER A 503 -22.45 19.41 0.43
N PRO A 504 -23.46 18.86 -0.27
CA PRO A 504 -24.15 17.65 0.19
C PRO A 504 -23.25 16.42 0.31
N TRP A 505 -22.12 16.37 -0.41
CA TRP A 505 -21.20 15.22 -0.41
C TRP A 505 -19.91 15.48 0.37
N GLY A 506 -19.98 16.34 1.38
CA GLY A 506 -18.86 16.58 2.31
C GLY A 506 -18.04 17.84 2.02
N GLY A 507 -18.41 18.64 1.00
CA GLY A 507 -17.75 19.92 0.72
C GLY A 507 -18.00 21.01 1.76
N ASN A 508 -18.84 20.74 2.76
CA ASN A 508 -19.15 21.62 3.87
C ASN A 508 -19.11 20.84 5.20
N SER A 509 -18.20 21.23 6.08
CA SER A 509 -18.02 20.65 7.42
C SER A 509 -18.51 21.55 8.56
N ASN A 510 -19.27 22.63 8.28
CA ASN A 510 -19.67 23.62 9.30
C ASN A 510 -20.42 22.99 10.48
N GLY A 511 -21.22 21.94 10.26
CA GLY A 511 -21.94 21.23 11.31
C GLY A 511 -21.04 20.49 12.31
N VAL A 512 -19.79 20.22 11.94
CA VAL A 512 -18.78 19.53 12.78
C VAL A 512 -17.51 20.34 12.96
N ALA A 513 -17.50 21.63 12.61
CA ALA A 513 -16.30 22.45 12.56
C ALA A 513 -15.52 22.46 13.87
N SER A 514 -16.21 22.51 15.02
CA SER A 514 -15.57 22.48 16.35
C SER A 514 -14.87 21.15 16.67
N GLN A 515 -15.26 20.05 16.02
CA GLN A 515 -14.75 18.70 16.27
C GLN A 515 -13.52 18.38 15.42
N VAL A 516 -13.32 19.11 14.30
CA VAL A 516 -12.21 18.91 13.34
C VAL A 516 -11.21 20.08 13.32
N THR A 517 -11.13 20.84 14.41
CA THR A 517 -10.13 21.92 14.60
C THR A 517 -8.73 21.39 14.97
N SER A 518 -8.63 20.15 15.45
CA SER A 518 -7.37 19.50 15.84
C SER A 518 -7.57 18.00 16.09
N GLY A 519 -6.46 17.27 16.13
CA GLY A 519 -6.41 15.86 16.56
C GLY A 519 -6.93 14.87 15.53
N VAL A 520 -7.32 15.30 14.33
CA VAL A 520 -7.58 14.39 13.20
C VAL A 520 -6.24 13.83 12.71
N THR A 521 -6.16 12.52 12.55
CA THR A 521 -4.96 11.82 12.04
C THR A 521 -5.18 11.22 10.67
N GLN A 522 -6.41 10.84 10.33
CA GLN A 522 -6.75 10.23 9.04
C GLN A 522 -8.20 10.57 8.66
N ILE A 523 -8.49 10.65 7.36
CA ILE A 523 -9.84 10.84 6.83
C ILE A 523 -10.15 9.71 5.86
N PHE A 524 -11.35 9.16 5.97
CA PHE A 524 -11.89 8.11 5.12
C PHE A 524 -13.14 8.63 4.41
N SER A 525 -13.48 8.04 3.28
CA SER A 525 -14.61 8.49 2.47
C SER A 525 -15.43 7.34 1.90
N THR A 526 -16.75 7.55 1.85
CA THR A 526 -17.64 6.92 0.87
C THR A 526 -17.65 7.81 -0.39
N ASN A 527 -18.46 7.49 -1.41
CA ASN A 527 -18.62 8.42 -2.54
C ASN A 527 -19.33 9.74 -2.14
N TYR A 528 -19.96 9.78 -0.96
CA TYR A 528 -20.89 10.83 -0.56
C TYR A 528 -20.62 11.46 0.81
N ALA A 529 -19.74 10.87 1.64
CA ALA A 529 -19.49 11.33 3.00
C ALA A 529 -18.04 11.07 3.43
N PHE A 530 -17.63 11.78 4.48
CA PHE A 530 -16.33 11.64 5.13
C PHE A 530 -16.49 11.13 6.57
N ALA A 531 -15.48 10.40 7.04
CA ALA A 531 -15.26 10.02 8.43
C ALA A 531 -13.81 10.34 8.82
N ALA A 532 -13.61 11.24 9.78
CA ALA A 532 -12.31 11.58 10.34
C ALA A 532 -12.02 10.73 11.57
N LEU A 533 -10.90 10.00 11.55
CA LEU A 533 -10.35 9.31 12.72
C LEU A 533 -9.44 10.27 13.47
N LYS A 534 -9.63 10.35 14.79
CA LYS A 534 -8.83 11.18 15.69
C LYS A 534 -7.80 10.35 16.45
N SER A 535 -6.75 10.99 16.94
CA SER A 535 -5.65 10.35 17.69
C SER A 535 -6.08 9.63 18.97
N ASN A 536 -7.23 9.99 19.54
CA ASN A 536 -7.84 9.31 20.69
C ASN A 536 -8.71 8.09 20.31
N GLY A 537 -8.75 7.72 19.02
CA GLY A 537 -9.59 6.65 18.49
C GLY A 537 -11.07 6.99 18.35
N SER A 538 -11.46 8.25 18.46
CA SER A 538 -12.83 8.71 18.18
C SER A 538 -13.04 9.02 16.69
N VAL A 539 -14.28 8.98 16.22
CA VAL A 539 -14.65 9.24 14.82
C VAL A 539 -15.64 10.39 14.70
N VAL A 540 -15.42 11.29 13.74
CA VAL A 540 -16.31 12.40 13.39
C VAL A 540 -16.76 12.25 11.93
N THR A 541 -18.05 12.37 11.65
CA THR A 541 -18.60 12.16 10.29
C THR A 541 -19.33 13.39 9.75
N TRP A 542 -19.26 13.62 8.44
CA TRP A 542 -20.04 14.66 7.75
C TRP A 542 -20.26 14.31 6.27
N GLY A 543 -21.18 15.01 5.60
CA GLY A 543 -21.61 14.73 4.22
C GLY A 543 -23.04 14.21 4.16
N ASP A 544 -23.36 13.39 3.16
CA ASP A 544 -24.73 12.89 2.98
C ASP A 544 -25.13 11.97 4.14
N SER A 545 -26.21 12.33 4.84
CA SER A 545 -26.64 11.60 6.05
C SER A 545 -27.04 10.16 5.78
N SER A 546 -27.53 9.85 4.57
CA SER A 546 -27.98 8.51 4.20
C SER A 546 -26.81 7.60 3.83
N TYR A 547 -25.66 8.18 3.48
CA TYR A 547 -24.50 7.48 2.93
C TYR A 547 -23.24 7.62 3.79
N GLY A 548 -23.42 7.71 5.10
CA GLY A 548 -22.35 7.67 6.10
C GLY A 548 -22.03 9.01 6.78
N GLY A 549 -22.64 10.11 6.36
CA GLY A 549 -22.44 11.44 6.96
C GLY A 549 -23.07 11.58 8.35
N ASN A 550 -24.02 10.72 8.71
CA ASN A 550 -24.64 10.67 10.03
C ASN A 550 -24.31 9.35 10.75
N SER A 551 -23.54 9.45 11.85
CA SER A 551 -23.16 8.33 12.72
C SER A 551 -23.87 8.34 14.10
N SER A 552 -24.90 9.18 14.28
CA SER A 552 -25.56 9.39 15.58
C SER A 552 -26.14 8.11 16.21
N SER A 553 -26.59 7.14 15.40
CA SER A 553 -27.11 5.86 15.88
C SER A 553 -26.04 4.97 16.53
N VAL A 554 -24.76 5.20 16.24
CA VAL A 554 -23.62 4.43 16.76
C VAL A 554 -22.60 5.31 17.51
N ALA A 555 -22.96 6.57 17.82
CA ALA A 555 -22.03 7.56 18.37
C ALA A 555 -21.34 7.10 19.66
N SER A 556 -22.03 6.38 20.55
CA SER A 556 -21.45 5.86 21.79
C SER A 556 -20.30 4.86 21.55
N GLN A 557 -20.34 4.14 20.42
CA GLN A 557 -19.36 3.12 20.03
C GLN A 557 -18.15 3.73 19.29
N LEU A 558 -18.25 4.99 18.84
CA LEU A 558 -17.23 5.72 18.08
C LEU A 558 -16.49 6.77 18.91
N THR A 559 -16.57 6.68 20.25
CA THR A 559 -15.93 7.64 21.17
C THR A 559 -14.45 7.35 21.42
N SER A 560 -13.99 6.11 21.21
CA SER A 560 -12.60 5.68 21.36
C SER A 560 -12.38 4.29 20.78
N GLY A 561 -11.11 3.88 20.68
CA GLY A 561 -10.72 2.50 20.35
C GLY A 561 -10.85 2.11 18.87
N VAL A 562 -11.31 3.01 17.99
CA VAL A 562 -11.24 2.80 16.54
C VAL A 562 -9.78 2.92 16.09
N THR A 563 -9.34 1.95 15.31
CA THR A 563 -7.96 1.87 14.78
C THR A 563 -7.93 2.04 13.26
N GLN A 564 -8.99 1.62 12.57
CA GLN A 564 -9.11 1.74 11.12
C GLN A 564 -10.58 1.92 10.72
N ILE A 565 -10.82 2.59 9.60
CA ILE A 565 -12.14 2.70 8.99
C ILE A 565 -12.06 2.16 7.56
N PHE A 566 -13.01 1.30 7.22
CA PHE A 566 -13.24 0.80 5.87
C PHE A 566 -14.55 1.40 5.37
N SER A 567 -14.69 1.54 4.06
CA SER A 567 -15.91 2.06 3.46
C SER A 567 -16.18 1.39 2.14
N ASN A 568 -17.46 1.22 1.81
CA ASN A 568 -17.86 1.00 0.44
C ASN A 568 -18.38 2.32 -0.16
N GLU A 569 -19.17 2.25 -1.23
CA GLU A 569 -19.69 3.45 -1.88
C GLU A 569 -20.61 4.30 -0.97
N VAL A 570 -21.32 3.68 -0.02
CA VAL A 570 -22.44 4.30 0.72
C VAL A 570 -22.47 4.00 2.23
N ALA A 571 -21.53 3.21 2.73
CA ALA A 571 -21.46 2.80 4.13
C ALA A 571 -20.02 2.70 4.62
N PHE A 572 -19.87 2.78 5.95
CA PHE A 572 -18.60 2.65 6.67
C PHE A 572 -18.64 1.47 7.64
N ALA A 573 -17.47 0.91 7.91
CA ALA A 573 -17.20 -0.07 8.95
C ALA A 573 -15.92 0.32 9.71
N ALA A 574 -16.02 0.63 11.00
CA ALA A 574 -14.88 0.92 11.86
C ALA A 574 -14.39 -0.35 12.55
N LEU A 575 -13.10 -0.65 12.41
CA LEU A 575 -12.40 -1.72 13.12
C LEU A 575 -11.80 -1.16 14.41
N LYS A 576 -12.18 -1.76 15.53
CA LYS A 576 -11.69 -1.41 16.86
C LYS A 576 -10.48 -2.26 17.25
N SER A 577 -9.68 -1.77 18.21
CA SER A 577 -8.47 -2.44 18.71
C SER A 577 -8.73 -3.81 19.34
N ASP A 578 -9.97 -4.08 19.77
CA ASP A 578 -10.44 -5.38 20.27
C ASP A 578 -10.85 -6.35 19.14
N GLY A 579 -10.72 -5.94 17.88
CA GLY A 579 -11.14 -6.70 16.70
C GLY A 579 -12.65 -6.71 16.44
N SER A 580 -13.42 -5.89 17.18
CA SER A 580 -14.85 -5.69 16.93
C SER A 580 -15.10 -4.65 15.82
N VAL A 581 -16.29 -4.71 15.21
CA VAL A 581 -16.68 -3.83 14.10
C VAL A 581 -17.93 -3.04 14.42
N VAL A 582 -17.91 -1.75 14.10
CA VAL A 582 -19.07 -0.84 14.16
C VAL A 582 -19.41 -0.35 12.76
N THR A 583 -20.64 -0.50 12.29
CA THR A 583 -21.06 -0.10 10.93
C THR A 583 -22.09 1.02 10.94
N TRP A 584 -22.05 1.90 9.93
CA TRP A 584 -23.08 2.93 9.71
C TRP A 584 -23.16 3.33 8.22
N GLY A 585 -24.19 4.07 7.82
CA GLY A 585 -24.51 4.42 6.42
C GLY A 585 -25.78 3.76 5.91
N ASP A 586 -25.91 3.54 4.61
CA ASP A 586 -27.13 2.91 4.05
C ASP A 586 -27.28 1.47 4.57
N SER A 587 -28.39 1.21 5.25
CA SER A 587 -28.64 -0.06 5.93
C SER A 587 -28.80 -1.24 4.96
N ARG A 588 -29.19 -0.99 3.70
CA ARG A 588 -29.33 -2.02 2.66
C ARG A 588 -28.00 -2.45 2.08
N TYR A 589 -26.99 -1.59 2.21
CA TYR A 589 -25.72 -1.71 1.50
C TYR A 589 -24.51 -1.81 2.44
N GLY A 590 -24.70 -2.47 3.59
CA GLY A 590 -23.61 -2.78 4.53
C GLY A 590 -23.53 -1.86 5.74
N GLY A 591 -24.32 -0.77 5.79
CA GLY A 591 -24.40 0.12 6.96
C GLY A 591 -25.07 -0.52 8.18
N ASN A 592 -25.78 -1.63 8.00
CA ASN A 592 -26.35 -2.43 9.08
C ASN A 592 -25.77 -3.86 9.08
N SER A 593 -25.06 -4.21 10.15
CA SER A 593 -24.44 -5.52 10.36
C SER A 593 -25.15 -6.36 11.45
N SER A 594 -26.37 -5.98 11.87
CA SER A 594 -27.05 -6.63 13.00
C SER A 594 -27.29 -8.13 12.82
N SER A 595 -27.47 -8.59 11.57
CA SER A 595 -27.65 -10.02 11.25
C SER A 595 -26.40 -10.87 11.51
N VAL A 596 -25.22 -10.25 11.55
CA VAL A 596 -23.92 -10.91 11.75
C VAL A 596 -23.18 -10.37 12.99
N ALA A 597 -23.86 -9.60 13.84
CA ALA A 597 -23.23 -8.91 14.97
C ALA A 597 -22.43 -9.83 15.90
N SER A 598 -22.93 -11.05 16.16
CA SER A 598 -22.23 -12.04 16.99
C SER A 598 -20.87 -12.47 16.41
N GLN A 599 -20.73 -12.44 15.09
CA GLN A 599 -19.52 -12.83 14.37
C GLN A 599 -18.48 -11.69 14.28
N LEU A 600 -18.93 -10.45 14.50
CA LEU A 600 -18.15 -9.22 14.41
C LEU A 600 -17.77 -8.62 15.78
N THR A 601 -17.87 -9.41 16.85
CA THR A 601 -17.52 -9.00 18.22
C THR A 601 -16.01 -9.02 18.49
N SER A 602 -15.23 -9.76 17.69
CA SER A 602 -13.77 -9.84 17.79
C SER A 602 -13.17 -10.58 16.60
N GLY A 603 -11.85 -10.45 16.45
CA GLY A 603 -11.04 -11.25 15.51
C GLY A 603 -11.14 -10.83 14.05
N VAL A 604 -11.85 -9.76 13.72
CA VAL A 604 -11.74 -9.11 12.40
C VAL A 604 -10.37 -8.44 12.32
N VAL A 605 -9.67 -8.66 11.21
CA VAL A 605 -8.32 -8.12 10.98
C VAL A 605 -8.24 -7.25 9.74
N SER A 606 -9.08 -7.51 8.73
CA SER A 606 -9.24 -6.60 7.59
C SER A 606 -10.56 -6.84 6.83
N PHE A 607 -10.77 -6.08 5.76
CA PHE A 607 -11.93 -6.10 4.87
C PHE A 607 -11.46 -6.19 3.41
N ALA A 608 -12.38 -6.49 2.49
CA ALA A 608 -12.12 -6.31 1.07
C ALA A 608 -11.94 -4.82 0.73
N ASP A 609 -10.70 -4.39 0.47
CA ASP A 609 -10.36 -3.02 0.07
C ASP A 609 -9.29 -3.03 -1.04
N PRO A 610 -9.45 -2.25 -2.14
CA PRO A 610 -8.45 -2.16 -3.20
C PRO A 610 -7.27 -1.22 -2.86
N PHE A 611 -7.36 -0.46 -1.77
CA PHE A 611 -6.37 0.58 -1.44
C PHE A 611 -5.30 0.14 -0.44
N ASN A 612 -5.49 -1.00 0.24
CA ASN A 612 -4.53 -1.57 1.17
C ASN A 612 -4.15 -3.01 0.75
N ASP A 613 -2.89 -3.41 0.97
CA ASP A 613 -2.48 -4.81 0.80
C ASP A 613 -2.87 -5.60 2.05
N ASP A 614 -4.16 -5.93 2.14
CA ASP A 614 -4.80 -6.60 3.28
C ASP A 614 -4.46 -8.10 3.37
N ARG A 615 -3.20 -8.47 3.10
CA ARG A 615 -2.75 -9.85 3.19
C ARG A 615 -2.77 -10.31 4.64
N LEU A 616 -3.69 -11.21 4.97
CA LEU A 616 -3.55 -12.03 6.16
C LEU A 616 -2.38 -12.97 5.93
N VAL A 617 -1.23 -12.60 6.46
CA VAL A 617 -0.09 -13.50 6.60
C VAL A 617 -0.43 -14.40 7.78
N PRO A 618 -0.66 -15.71 7.58
CA PRO A 618 -0.82 -16.60 8.71
C PRO A 618 0.42 -16.47 9.59
N LEU A 619 0.28 -16.61 10.90
CA LEU A 619 1.41 -16.94 11.76
C LEU A 619 1.89 -18.33 11.32
N THR A 620 2.61 -18.43 10.21
CA THR A 620 3.12 -19.70 9.70
C THR A 620 4.22 -20.13 10.62
N GLU A 621 3.85 -21.11 11.45
CA GLU A 621 4.64 -22.10 12.18
C GLU A 621 5.87 -21.56 12.91
N THR A 622 5.93 -21.84 14.22
CA THR A 622 7.16 -21.78 15.01
C THR A 622 8.33 -22.30 14.18
N SER A 623 9.15 -21.39 13.66
CA SER A 623 10.41 -21.73 13.04
C SER A 623 11.25 -22.40 14.13
N VAL A 624 11.34 -23.72 14.08
CA VAL A 624 12.23 -24.47 14.97
C VAL A 624 13.64 -24.14 14.51
N SER A 625 14.41 -23.49 15.39
CA SER A 625 15.77 -23.12 15.03
C SER A 625 16.64 -24.37 14.91
N ILE A 626 17.72 -24.31 14.13
CA ILE A 626 18.77 -25.34 14.12
C ILE A 626 19.31 -25.61 15.55
N ALA A 627 19.25 -24.61 16.44
CA ALA A 627 19.63 -24.77 17.84
C ALA A 627 18.63 -25.65 18.62
N ASP A 628 17.33 -25.55 18.36
CA ASP A 628 16.29 -26.38 19.00
C ASP A 628 16.38 -27.84 18.53
N VAL A 629 16.71 -28.05 17.25
CA VAL A 629 16.99 -29.39 16.69
C VAL A 629 18.27 -29.99 17.28
N LYS A 630 19.30 -29.17 17.54
CA LYS A 630 20.55 -29.59 18.18
C LYS A 630 20.38 -29.94 19.66
N GLN A 631 19.49 -29.24 20.37
CA GLN A 631 19.27 -29.48 21.80
C GLN A 631 18.31 -30.64 22.09
N ASN A 632 17.33 -30.89 21.22
CA ASN A 632 16.31 -31.93 21.43
C ASN A 632 16.08 -32.82 20.18
N PRO A 633 17.12 -33.46 19.62
CA PRO A 633 17.02 -34.17 18.35
C PRO A 633 15.95 -35.26 18.35
N SER A 634 15.75 -35.96 19.47
CA SER A 634 14.74 -37.02 19.63
C SER A 634 13.29 -36.56 19.42
N VAL A 635 12.99 -35.26 19.60
CA VAL A 635 11.64 -34.70 19.41
C VAL A 635 11.32 -34.48 17.92
N PHE A 636 12.37 -34.38 17.08
CA PHE A 636 12.24 -34.03 15.67
C PHE A 636 12.55 -35.19 14.73
N MET A 637 13.11 -36.30 15.24
CA MET A 637 13.49 -37.50 14.46
C MET A 637 12.34 -38.09 13.62
N ASP A 638 11.10 -38.09 14.11
CA ASP A 638 9.96 -38.68 13.40
C ASP A 638 9.38 -37.75 12.31
N LYS A 639 9.89 -36.51 12.22
CA LYS A 639 9.41 -35.46 11.32
C LYS A 639 10.37 -35.16 10.17
N ILE A 640 11.52 -35.83 10.11
CA ILE A 640 12.49 -35.65 9.01
C ILE A 640 12.01 -36.46 7.80
N ARG A 641 11.81 -35.77 6.69
CA ARG A 641 11.39 -36.32 5.40
C ARG A 641 12.45 -35.96 4.35
N ASP A 642 12.71 -36.83 3.39
CA ASP A 642 13.49 -36.45 2.21
C ASP A 642 12.65 -35.59 1.25
N TYR A 643 13.29 -35.11 0.17
CA TYR A 643 12.66 -34.26 -0.85
C TYR A 643 11.45 -34.93 -1.53
N ASP A 644 11.41 -36.26 -1.54
CA ASP A 644 10.33 -37.05 -2.13
C ASP A 644 9.24 -37.44 -1.10
N GLY A 645 9.37 -36.99 0.16
CA GLY A 645 8.40 -37.19 1.22
C GLY A 645 8.51 -38.54 1.95
N ASN A 646 9.60 -39.28 1.78
CA ASN A 646 9.83 -40.52 2.51
C ASN A 646 10.29 -40.24 3.95
N ASN A 647 9.82 -41.06 4.89
CA ASN A 647 10.24 -40.98 6.28
C ASN A 647 11.64 -41.58 6.46
N LEU A 648 12.64 -40.78 6.82
CA LEU A 648 14.02 -41.23 7.01
C LEU A 648 14.26 -41.88 8.39
N GLY A 649 13.23 -42.51 8.98
CA GLY A 649 13.17 -42.90 10.38
C GLY A 649 14.40 -43.64 10.93
N GLY A 650 14.82 -43.24 12.14
CA GLY A 650 15.41 -44.08 13.17
C GLY A 650 16.61 -44.96 12.81
N SER A 651 17.81 -44.37 12.79
CA SER A 651 19.01 -45.11 13.23
C SER A 651 19.86 -44.20 14.11
N SER A 652 20.35 -44.75 15.23
CA SER A 652 21.13 -44.06 16.26
C SER A 652 22.57 -43.72 15.81
N SER A 653 22.85 -43.72 14.50
CA SER A 653 24.21 -43.65 13.97
C SER A 653 24.34 -42.72 12.75
N TRP A 654 23.69 -41.56 12.78
CA TRP A 654 24.05 -40.47 11.87
C TRP A 654 25.23 -39.70 12.44
N LYS A 655 26.35 -39.68 11.71
CA LYS A 655 27.57 -38.96 12.07
C LYS A 655 27.79 -37.86 11.03
N LEU A 656 28.11 -36.65 11.49
CA LEU A 656 28.45 -35.52 10.62
C LEU A 656 29.74 -35.86 9.84
N ILE A 657 29.69 -35.86 8.50
CA ILE A 657 30.85 -36.20 7.63
C ILE A 657 31.43 -34.96 6.92
N GLY A 658 31.17 -33.76 7.43
CA GLY A 658 31.73 -32.49 6.92
C GLY A 658 30.74 -31.64 6.15
N ASP A 659 31.11 -30.37 5.94
CA ASP A 659 30.34 -29.41 5.15
C ASP A 659 30.58 -29.69 3.67
N ALA A 660 29.51 -29.95 2.91
CA ALA A 660 29.58 -30.15 1.48
C ALA A 660 29.92 -28.83 0.78
N ASP A 661 30.96 -28.88 -0.07
CA ASP A 661 31.35 -27.79 -0.95
C ASP A 661 30.21 -27.49 -1.94
N VAL A 662 29.79 -26.22 -2.00
CA VAL A 662 28.69 -25.73 -2.85
C VAL A 662 29.22 -25.22 -4.20
N GLN A 663 30.52 -25.37 -4.47
CA GLN A 663 31.09 -25.12 -5.79
C GLN A 663 31.25 -26.46 -6.51
N GLY A 664 30.31 -26.77 -7.40
CA GLY A 664 30.22 -28.08 -8.06
C GLY A 664 31.38 -28.41 -9.01
N ASP A 665 32.50 -28.89 -8.48
CA ASP A 665 33.56 -29.57 -9.23
C ASP A 665 34.18 -30.78 -8.50
N GLY A 666 33.39 -31.85 -8.32
CA GLY A 666 33.93 -33.22 -8.38
C GLY A 666 33.70 -34.13 -7.16
N ASP A 667 33.06 -35.27 -7.46
CA ASP A 667 32.99 -36.59 -6.82
C ASP A 667 33.25 -36.74 -5.30
N LEU A 668 32.28 -37.37 -4.62
CA LEU A 668 32.47 -38.07 -3.35
C LEU A 668 32.23 -39.58 -3.55
N GLU A 669 33.25 -40.40 -3.24
CA GLU A 669 33.09 -41.84 -2.93
C GLU A 669 32.36 -42.06 -1.60
#